data_AF-A0A812ZMB2-F1
#
_entry.id   AF-A0A812ZMB2-F1
#
_cell.length_a   1.000
_cell.length_b   1.000
_cell.length_c   1.000
_cell.angle_alpha   90.00
_cell.angle_beta   90.00
_cell.angle_gamma   90.00
#
_symmetry.space_group_name_H-M   'P 1'
#
loop_
_entity.id
_entity.type
_entity.pdbx_description
1 polymer ?
#
loop_
_entity_poly.entity_id
_entity_poly.type
_entity_poly.pdbx_seq_one_letter_code
_entity_poly.pdbx_strand_id
1 'polypeptide(L)'
;MYNTRGPLAFCNPLTLSRLGRPKDHTKLVREYDQRAEQSIVLRSAATAWADGVPWAEALHMAGVAQERAEAASARRDRVAGKGRGKQGGPRGKGRASADWHSQTAIAKAFHIGRNEAGAVQQLITAVPEDVKNALAAAVKRRGMVKFVGHEALARQIFSASYTNTSPGMDAWRDLLTNAPGDSRIASLLVERLVSDFDLAPEPLRKAPTYKETVTKHACCAAMLHFLGLLEAMCPGKEFPELRRQLMHQFHHGYLDTDLVHVLESAVPPADLKSVSAFRAVAVQIETQAQAEMDATQAEHARQVREATLAQITALVESDMKALRQRTPDHVLKAIATAKDLKYVKDRQTQGDNFVQTWMAEYCHCEMLDETLSCKGNNVLPNVLKFLGQFRGIAGTQYVLCLCDYTVLPANVDYVRDSVELLANLLASSSNNLGHLQLPLPQRSMASSTSVKHRRTVEDLLMKAKINADSVTALLFEKPADASASDKRSLTQTCLTCLFSGFDATSWTASRVLQECRMGPFPLLKVADFLGYENSRKGVPLHEGILDAFMDGMGFGETDRLVIVDLCPNRQAEFARAAVNKMIETEGKSCMRYVGLFRPEHADVKADLSGKIYSWWDSSSAAPAKRRTRDDVDLDAVAVPLQILSLQGSKPVWPSSLEDKFPAGTPEHAKLLLLNQEFLKEFPKPRALSQVGRQASSVSQLTQRLAAECDYSQDGEPLDLERCVDLATVPVAELKETVLAMVTGRPGKPSIMITAEYGLWIGNTRNVLEESSGVPWRLGSDKELIVVNKATLPLCELLRLKATEEGLVNVEVESHVVLPKPPTAAAADDAETQLDDDEALFGFRYDVAPTVSCKTSVFKPAVLSKEETETVRAVSLAALFSGNYDRLPRNKIATVAWEAVVLQPLKGCRASSVESVVTVSGTPPKIMPIKPKIYLTCSV
;
A
#
# COMPACT_ATOMS: atom_id res chain seq x y z
N MET A 1 29.66 -66.28 -6.77
CA MET A 1 30.82 -65.85 -7.58
C MET A 1 30.46 -64.53 -8.26
N TYR A 2 31.38 -63.55 -8.26
CA TYR A 2 31.48 -62.30 -9.07
C TYR A 2 30.20 -61.48 -9.44
N ASN A 3 30.11 -60.14 -9.27
CA ASN A 3 30.89 -59.02 -9.89
C ASN A 3 30.83 -59.01 -11.45
N THR A 4 30.58 -57.92 -12.19
CA THR A 4 30.19 -56.49 -11.95
C THR A 4 29.15 -56.08 -13.05
N ARG A 5 28.74 -54.84 -13.41
CA ARG A 5 29.16 -53.43 -13.14
C ARG A 5 27.99 -52.46 -13.46
N GLY A 6 28.13 -51.16 -13.15
CA GLY A 6 27.26 -50.06 -13.64
C GLY A 6 27.77 -49.41 -14.95
N PRO A 7 27.34 -48.18 -15.33
CA PRO A 7 26.92 -47.07 -14.44
C PRO A 7 25.62 -46.32 -14.81
N LEU A 8 25.38 -45.23 -14.09
CA LEU A 8 24.21 -44.34 -14.03
C LEU A 8 23.94 -43.50 -15.31
N ALA A 9 22.67 -43.15 -15.51
CA ALA A 9 22.25 -41.85 -16.05
C ALA A 9 20.87 -41.46 -15.47
N PHE A 10 20.74 -40.24 -14.94
CA PHE A 10 19.50 -39.69 -14.37
C PHE A 10 19.00 -38.55 -15.25
N CYS A 11 17.81 -38.68 -15.84
CA CYS A 11 17.03 -37.59 -16.45
C CYS A 11 15.58 -38.06 -16.67
N ASN A 12 14.59 -37.32 -16.18
CA ASN A 12 13.18 -37.65 -16.36
C ASN A 12 12.33 -36.36 -16.50
N PRO A 13 12.00 -35.91 -17.73
CA PRO A 13 11.16 -34.75 -17.95
C PRO A 13 9.68 -35.13 -17.84
N LEU A 14 8.95 -34.50 -16.89
CA LEU A 14 7.51 -34.66 -16.72
C LEU A 14 6.72 -34.09 -17.90
N THR A 15 6.51 -34.91 -18.92
CA THR A 15 5.62 -34.60 -20.05
C THR A 15 4.16 -34.72 -19.61
N LEU A 16 3.57 -33.57 -19.27
CA LEU A 16 2.15 -33.41 -18.94
C LEU A 16 1.26 -33.82 -20.12
N SER A 17 1.00 -35.12 -20.22
CA SER A 17 0.26 -35.76 -21.30
C SER A 17 -1.22 -35.37 -21.21
N ARG A 18 -1.66 -34.45 -22.08
CA ARG A 18 -3.06 -34.01 -22.15
C ARG A 18 -3.98 -35.20 -22.34
N LEU A 19 -4.83 -35.47 -21.34
CA LEU A 19 -5.83 -36.53 -21.39
C LEU A 19 -6.77 -36.32 -22.59
N GLY A 20 -6.72 -37.23 -23.56
CA GLY A 20 -7.63 -37.23 -24.70
C GLY A 20 -9.07 -37.49 -24.25
N ARG A 21 -10.03 -36.72 -24.78
CA ARG A 21 -11.46 -36.91 -24.45
C ARG A 21 -11.91 -38.32 -24.88
N PRO A 22 -12.56 -39.11 -24.01
CA PRO A 22 -13.11 -40.42 -24.38
C PRO A 22 -14.12 -40.32 -25.53
N LYS A 23 -14.15 -41.31 -26.42
CA LYS A 23 -15.07 -41.34 -27.57
C LYS A 23 -16.55 -41.31 -27.15
N ASP A 24 -16.87 -41.80 -25.96
CA ASP A 24 -18.23 -41.88 -25.41
C ASP A 24 -18.61 -40.71 -24.48
N HIS A 25 -17.91 -39.57 -24.56
CA HIS A 25 -18.15 -38.39 -23.71
C HIS A 25 -19.63 -37.98 -23.63
N THR A 26 -20.38 -38.04 -24.74
CA THR A 26 -21.82 -37.69 -24.77
C THR A 26 -22.70 -38.67 -23.97
N LYS A 27 -22.28 -39.93 -23.82
CA LYS A 27 -22.96 -40.91 -22.96
C LYS A 27 -22.63 -40.65 -21.49
N LEU A 28 -21.36 -40.41 -21.17
CA LEU A 28 -20.91 -40.07 -19.81
C LEU A 28 -21.53 -38.77 -19.29
N VAL A 29 -21.68 -37.75 -20.14
CA VAL A 29 -22.40 -36.50 -19.78
C VAL A 29 -23.86 -36.79 -19.46
N ARG A 30 -24.58 -37.54 -20.30
CA ARG A 30 -25.99 -37.89 -20.01
C ARG A 30 -26.15 -38.74 -18.74
N GLU A 31 -25.22 -39.66 -18.47
CA GLU A 31 -25.22 -40.43 -17.22
C GLU A 31 -24.86 -39.56 -15.99
N TYR A 32 -24.07 -38.50 -16.17
CA TYR A 32 -23.77 -37.53 -15.13
C TYR A 32 -24.95 -36.61 -14.86
N ASP A 33 -25.56 -36.04 -15.91
CA ASP A 33 -26.75 -35.18 -15.84
C ASP A 33 -27.90 -35.92 -15.14
N GLN A 34 -28.19 -37.15 -15.55
CA GLN A 34 -29.22 -37.99 -14.92
C GLN A 34 -28.95 -38.28 -13.43
N ARG A 35 -27.68 -38.46 -13.04
CA ARG A 35 -27.29 -38.62 -11.62
C ARG A 35 -27.39 -37.31 -10.85
N ALA A 36 -27.12 -36.17 -11.49
CA ALA A 36 -27.28 -34.85 -10.88
C ALA A 36 -28.75 -34.53 -10.64
N GLU A 37 -29.62 -34.78 -11.62
CA GLU A 37 -31.09 -34.68 -11.51
C GLU A 37 -31.62 -35.55 -10.36
N GLN A 38 -31.24 -36.84 -10.32
CA GLN A 38 -31.60 -37.73 -9.21
C GLN A 38 -31.08 -37.26 -7.85
N SER A 39 -29.86 -36.73 -7.79
CA SER A 39 -29.27 -36.16 -6.58
C SER A 39 -30.04 -34.92 -6.08
N ILE A 40 -30.50 -34.05 -6.99
CA ILE A 40 -31.33 -32.89 -6.66
C ILE A 40 -32.69 -33.32 -6.10
N VAL A 41 -33.35 -34.29 -6.73
CA VAL A 41 -34.63 -34.85 -6.25
C VAL A 41 -34.46 -35.50 -4.87
N LEU A 42 -33.43 -36.34 -4.68
CA LEU A 42 -33.18 -37.01 -3.40
C LEU A 42 -32.81 -36.05 -2.27
N ARG A 43 -32.03 -34.98 -2.55
CA ARG A 43 -31.74 -33.92 -1.57
C ARG A 43 -33.00 -33.15 -1.18
N SER A 44 -33.83 -32.78 -2.16
CA SER A 44 -35.08 -32.04 -1.93
C SER A 44 -36.08 -32.88 -1.10
N ALA A 45 -36.15 -34.18 -1.38
CA ALA A 45 -36.90 -35.14 -0.57
C ALA A 45 -36.35 -35.29 0.85
N ALA A 46 -35.02 -35.29 1.03
CA ALA A 46 -34.40 -35.34 2.35
C ALA A 46 -34.65 -34.08 3.19
N THR A 47 -34.69 -32.90 2.58
CA THR A 47 -35.10 -31.66 3.26
C THR A 47 -36.56 -31.73 3.70
N ALA A 48 -37.49 -32.04 2.79
CA ALA A 48 -38.91 -32.14 3.13
C ALA A 48 -39.20 -33.25 4.18
N TRP A 49 -38.42 -34.34 4.18
CA TRP A 49 -38.50 -35.38 5.20
C TRP A 49 -37.96 -34.94 6.57
N ALA A 50 -36.90 -34.13 6.61
CA ALA A 50 -36.42 -33.50 7.83
C ALA A 50 -37.43 -32.49 8.41
N ASP A 51 -38.19 -31.82 7.53
CA ASP A 51 -39.34 -30.96 7.90
C ASP A 51 -40.61 -31.77 8.29
N GLY A 52 -40.52 -33.11 8.35
CA GLY A 52 -41.58 -34.00 8.88
C GLY A 52 -42.54 -34.60 7.84
N VAL A 53 -42.35 -34.35 6.54
CA VAL A 53 -43.17 -34.97 5.47
C VAL A 53 -42.79 -36.46 5.33
N PRO A 54 -43.74 -37.41 5.27
CA PRO A 54 -43.44 -38.82 5.06
C PRO A 54 -42.57 -39.06 3.81
N TRP A 55 -41.52 -39.88 3.89
CA TRP A 55 -40.50 -40.01 2.83
C TRP A 55 -41.07 -40.27 1.43
N ALA A 56 -42.11 -41.10 1.30
CA ALA A 56 -42.76 -41.37 0.01
C ALA A 56 -43.46 -40.13 -0.59
N GLU A 57 -44.06 -39.29 0.25
CA GLU A 57 -44.71 -38.04 -0.14
C GLU A 57 -43.66 -36.95 -0.42
N ALA A 58 -42.62 -36.85 0.40
CA ALA A 58 -41.47 -35.97 0.19
C ALA A 58 -40.77 -36.24 -1.16
N LEU A 59 -40.56 -37.52 -1.49
CA LEU A 59 -39.98 -37.95 -2.76
C LEU A 59 -40.91 -37.66 -3.96
N HIS A 60 -42.21 -37.84 -3.80
CA HIS A 60 -43.19 -37.47 -4.83
C HIS A 60 -43.24 -35.96 -5.06
N MET A 61 -43.26 -35.14 -4.00
CA MET A 61 -43.21 -33.68 -4.08
C MET A 61 -41.94 -33.19 -4.78
N ALA A 62 -40.78 -33.77 -4.45
CA ALA A 62 -39.51 -33.45 -5.10
C ALA A 62 -39.50 -33.78 -6.60
N GLY A 63 -40.02 -34.96 -6.98
CA GLY A 63 -40.16 -35.35 -8.39
C GLY A 63 -41.07 -34.41 -9.18
N VAL A 64 -42.26 -34.11 -8.65
CA VAL A 64 -43.23 -33.18 -9.28
C VAL A 64 -42.68 -31.75 -9.36
N ALA A 65 -41.82 -31.32 -8.43
CA ALA A 65 -41.13 -30.03 -8.52
C ALA A 65 -40.10 -30.01 -9.67
N GLN A 66 -39.32 -31.08 -9.82
CA GLN A 66 -38.32 -31.23 -10.89
C GLN A 66 -38.99 -31.28 -12.28
N GLU A 67 -40.03 -32.11 -12.47
CA GLU A 67 -40.80 -32.18 -13.73
C GLU A 67 -41.36 -30.80 -14.15
N ARG A 68 -41.82 -29.99 -13.18
CA ARG A 68 -42.31 -28.63 -13.42
C ARG A 68 -41.19 -27.66 -13.81
N ALA A 69 -39.99 -27.82 -13.25
CA ALA A 69 -38.81 -27.02 -13.63
C ALA A 69 -38.37 -27.33 -15.07
N GLU A 70 -38.30 -28.60 -15.44
CA GLU A 70 -38.00 -29.05 -16.80
C GLU A 70 -39.04 -28.57 -17.82
N ALA A 71 -40.33 -28.73 -17.50
CA ALA A 71 -41.42 -28.22 -18.34
C ALA A 71 -41.44 -26.69 -18.49
N ALA A 72 -40.94 -25.95 -17.48
CA ALA A 72 -40.74 -24.50 -17.57
C ALA A 72 -39.52 -24.14 -18.42
N SER A 73 -38.44 -24.93 -18.35
CA SER A 73 -37.24 -24.78 -19.18
C SER A 73 -37.56 -25.00 -20.66
N ALA A 74 -38.18 -26.14 -21.00
CA ALA A 74 -38.55 -26.51 -22.38
C ALA A 74 -39.54 -25.54 -23.06
N ARG A 75 -40.22 -24.66 -22.29
CA ARG A 75 -41.05 -23.57 -22.83
C ARG A 75 -40.24 -22.34 -23.26
N ARG A 76 -39.04 -22.11 -22.72
CA ARG A 76 -38.18 -20.97 -23.10
C ARG A 76 -37.56 -21.16 -24.49
N ASP A 77 -37.12 -22.36 -24.82
CA ASP A 77 -36.39 -22.65 -26.06
C ASP A 77 -37.26 -22.63 -27.33
N ARG A 78 -38.60 -22.62 -27.19
CA ARG A 78 -39.53 -22.61 -28.33
C ARG A 78 -39.84 -21.23 -28.92
N VAL A 79 -39.25 -20.15 -28.41
CA VAL A 79 -39.48 -18.77 -28.92
C VAL A 79 -38.62 -18.46 -30.16
N ALA A 80 -38.71 -19.32 -31.18
CA ALA A 80 -38.02 -19.16 -32.47
C ALA A 80 -38.72 -18.12 -33.37
N GLY A 81 -38.46 -16.83 -33.12
CA GLY A 81 -39.10 -15.71 -33.80
C GLY A 81 -38.79 -15.59 -35.30
N LYS A 82 -39.66 -16.11 -36.17
CA LYS A 82 -39.60 -15.93 -37.64
C LYS A 82 -39.98 -14.50 -38.09
N GLY A 83 -39.09 -13.54 -37.86
CA GLY A 83 -39.24 -12.16 -38.32
C GLY A 83 -38.94 -11.97 -39.80
N ARG A 84 -39.95 -12.10 -40.70
CA ARG A 84 -39.86 -11.54 -42.06
C ARG A 84 -39.91 -10.01 -41.98
N GLY A 85 -38.97 -9.34 -42.65
CA GLY A 85 -38.85 -7.87 -42.58
C GLY A 85 -39.83 -7.09 -43.45
N LYS A 86 -40.04 -5.82 -43.09
CA LYS A 86 -40.53 -4.77 -44.00
C LYS A 86 -39.92 -3.42 -43.58
N GLN A 87 -39.83 -2.47 -44.51
CA GLN A 87 -39.17 -1.18 -44.36
C GLN A 87 -40.07 -0.14 -43.66
N GLY A 88 -39.46 0.88 -43.06
CA GLY A 88 -40.17 2.09 -42.59
C GLY A 88 -39.69 2.58 -41.20
N GLY A 89 -39.36 3.87 -41.08
CA GLY A 89 -39.17 4.53 -39.79
C GLY A 89 -40.52 4.74 -39.05
N PRO A 90 -40.50 5.16 -37.77
CA PRO A 90 -39.79 6.37 -37.35
C PRO A 90 -38.66 6.15 -36.33
N ARG A 91 -38.06 7.25 -35.85
CA ARG A 91 -36.98 7.26 -34.83
C ARG A 91 -37.45 6.63 -33.52
N GLY A 92 -37.22 5.33 -33.36
CA GLY A 92 -37.51 4.62 -32.12
C GLY A 92 -36.70 5.16 -30.95
N LYS A 93 -37.35 5.36 -29.80
CA LYS A 93 -36.64 5.53 -28.51
C LYS A 93 -35.76 4.30 -28.33
N GLY A 94 -34.44 4.50 -28.29
CA GLY A 94 -33.48 3.40 -28.21
C GLY A 94 -33.81 2.49 -27.04
N ARG A 95 -34.05 1.21 -27.31
CA ARG A 95 -34.37 0.21 -26.30
C ARG A 95 -33.15 0.10 -25.38
N ALA A 96 -33.23 0.72 -24.20
CA ALA A 96 -32.09 0.83 -23.30
C ALA A 96 -31.54 -0.56 -23.00
N SER A 97 -30.26 -0.80 -23.31
CA SER A 97 -29.59 -2.03 -22.92
C SER A 97 -29.61 -2.10 -21.40
N ALA A 98 -30.11 -3.21 -20.86
CA ALA A 98 -30.35 -3.43 -19.43
C ALA A 98 -29.02 -3.63 -18.68
N ASP A 99 -28.26 -2.54 -18.57
CA ASP A 99 -27.02 -2.45 -17.80
C ASP A 99 -27.35 -2.28 -16.31
N TRP A 100 -27.71 -3.39 -15.68
CA TRP A 100 -28.03 -3.43 -14.24
C TRP A 100 -26.81 -3.21 -13.34
N HIS A 101 -25.61 -3.01 -13.90
CA HIS A 101 -24.42 -2.59 -13.14
C HIS A 101 -24.29 -1.06 -13.05
N SER A 102 -25.15 -0.29 -13.74
CA SER A 102 -25.11 1.17 -13.76
C SER A 102 -26.28 1.81 -13.00
N GLN A 103 -25.98 2.51 -11.90
CA GLN A 103 -26.94 3.34 -11.13
C GLN A 103 -27.78 4.25 -12.05
N THR A 104 -27.15 4.85 -13.06
CA THR A 104 -27.81 5.76 -14.02
C THR A 104 -28.74 5.02 -14.98
N ALA A 105 -28.44 3.77 -15.35
CA ALA A 105 -29.32 2.95 -16.17
C ALA A 105 -30.52 2.43 -15.37
N ILE A 106 -30.31 1.95 -14.14
CA ILE A 106 -31.36 1.53 -13.21
C ILE A 106 -32.34 2.69 -12.95
N ALA A 107 -31.83 3.88 -12.60
CA ALA A 107 -32.67 5.07 -12.36
C ALA A 107 -33.54 5.42 -13.57
N LYS A 108 -32.98 5.37 -14.79
CA LYS A 108 -33.71 5.63 -16.04
C LYS A 108 -34.69 4.52 -16.43
N ALA A 109 -34.41 3.27 -16.07
CA ALA A 109 -35.27 2.13 -16.38
C ALA A 109 -36.54 2.13 -15.50
N PHE A 110 -36.38 2.31 -14.18
CA PHE A 110 -37.48 2.26 -13.22
C PHE A 110 -38.09 3.62 -12.87
N HIS A 111 -37.50 4.73 -13.34
CA HIS A 111 -37.90 6.11 -13.00
C HIS A 111 -37.79 6.43 -11.50
N ILE A 112 -36.81 5.80 -10.83
CA ILE A 112 -36.55 5.93 -9.38
C ILE A 112 -35.39 6.89 -9.08
N GLY A 113 -35.33 7.39 -7.85
CA GLY A 113 -34.29 8.31 -7.39
C GLY A 113 -32.88 7.72 -7.38
N ARG A 114 -31.86 8.57 -7.41
CA ARG A 114 -30.44 8.14 -7.48
C ARG A 114 -30.07 7.16 -6.35
N ASN A 115 -30.49 7.44 -5.12
CA ASN A 115 -30.18 6.58 -3.97
C ASN A 115 -30.92 5.23 -4.06
N GLU A 116 -32.14 5.23 -4.60
CA GLU A 116 -32.94 4.01 -4.78
C GLU A 116 -32.30 3.12 -5.86
N ALA A 117 -31.88 3.70 -6.97
CA ALA A 117 -31.12 3.02 -8.01
C ALA A 117 -29.74 2.54 -7.53
N GLY A 118 -29.10 3.26 -6.60
CA GLY A 118 -27.87 2.82 -5.94
C GLY A 118 -28.11 1.61 -5.03
N ALA A 119 -29.16 1.64 -4.21
CA ALA A 119 -29.55 0.52 -3.37
C ALA A 119 -29.84 -0.75 -4.20
N VAL A 120 -30.58 -0.62 -5.30
CA VAL A 120 -30.85 -1.71 -6.24
C VAL A 120 -29.56 -2.24 -6.88
N GLN A 121 -28.64 -1.36 -7.31
CA GLN A 121 -27.33 -1.76 -7.83
C GLN A 121 -26.57 -2.62 -6.82
N GLN A 122 -26.41 -2.15 -5.59
CA GLN A 122 -25.60 -2.84 -4.57
C GLN A 122 -26.22 -4.18 -4.15
N LEU A 123 -27.55 -4.25 -4.01
CA LEU A 123 -28.27 -5.50 -3.73
C LEU A 123 -28.11 -6.54 -4.86
N ILE A 124 -27.95 -6.10 -6.11
CA ILE A 124 -27.66 -6.99 -7.24
C ILE A 124 -26.20 -7.43 -7.24
N THR A 125 -25.25 -6.51 -7.05
CA THR A 125 -23.84 -6.75 -7.42
C THR A 125 -22.87 -7.05 -6.29
N ALA A 126 -23.14 -6.62 -5.05
CA ALA A 126 -22.08 -6.50 -4.03
C ALA A 126 -22.46 -6.95 -2.61
N VAL A 127 -23.75 -6.94 -2.26
CA VAL A 127 -24.24 -7.50 -0.97
C VAL A 127 -24.21 -9.04 -1.03
N PRO A 128 -23.70 -9.75 0.00
CA PRO A 128 -23.77 -11.22 0.07
C PRO A 128 -25.20 -11.77 0.08
N GLU A 129 -25.40 -13.00 -0.40
CA GLU A 129 -26.76 -13.56 -0.61
C GLU A 129 -27.48 -13.88 0.71
N ASP A 130 -26.77 -14.28 1.76
CA ASP A 130 -27.30 -14.45 3.12
C ASP A 130 -27.75 -13.10 3.71
N VAL A 131 -26.92 -12.05 3.55
CA VAL A 131 -27.24 -10.68 3.96
C VAL A 131 -28.47 -10.14 3.21
N LYS A 132 -28.60 -10.43 1.90
CA LYS A 132 -29.82 -10.12 1.13
C LYS A 132 -31.04 -10.83 1.69
N ASN A 133 -30.93 -12.12 2.03
CA ASN A 133 -32.04 -12.90 2.58
C ASN A 133 -32.46 -12.39 3.96
N ALA A 134 -31.50 -12.06 4.83
CA ALA A 134 -31.76 -11.41 6.13
C ALA A 134 -32.44 -10.04 5.95
N LEU A 135 -31.92 -9.17 5.07
CA LEU A 135 -32.54 -7.89 4.73
C LEU A 135 -33.96 -8.06 4.17
N ALA A 136 -34.18 -9.00 3.25
CA ALA A 136 -35.49 -9.26 2.64
C ALA A 136 -36.50 -9.77 3.68
N ALA A 137 -36.10 -10.69 4.55
CA ALA A 137 -36.92 -11.19 5.65
C ALA A 137 -37.27 -10.07 6.65
N ALA A 138 -36.32 -9.18 6.96
CA ALA A 138 -36.55 -8.04 7.84
C ALA A 138 -37.48 -6.99 7.22
N VAL A 139 -37.22 -6.58 5.98
CA VAL A 139 -38.05 -5.64 5.21
C VAL A 139 -39.47 -6.17 5.02
N LYS A 140 -39.67 -7.47 4.75
CA LYS A 140 -40.98 -8.11 4.60
C LYS A 140 -41.85 -8.00 5.85
N ARG A 141 -41.25 -7.91 7.05
CA ARG A 141 -41.98 -7.75 8.33
C ARG A 141 -42.14 -6.28 8.75
N ARG A 142 -41.16 -5.42 8.43
CA ARG A 142 -41.03 -4.06 9.04
C ARG A 142 -41.32 -2.90 8.08
N GLY A 143 -41.34 -3.17 6.78
CA GLY A 143 -41.52 -2.18 5.71
C GLY A 143 -40.24 -1.39 5.44
N MET A 144 -39.79 -1.36 4.18
CA MET A 144 -38.46 -0.85 3.81
C MET A 144 -38.22 0.59 4.29
N VAL A 145 -39.16 1.50 4.03
CA VAL A 145 -39.07 2.93 4.37
C VAL A 145 -38.89 3.19 5.87
N LYS A 146 -39.47 2.34 6.72
CA LYS A 146 -39.32 2.43 8.19
C LYS A 146 -38.08 1.68 8.68
N PHE A 147 -37.64 0.62 8.01
CA PHE A 147 -36.57 -0.26 8.49
C PHE A 147 -35.16 0.15 8.03
N VAL A 148 -34.95 0.42 6.74
CA VAL A 148 -33.60 0.64 6.17
C VAL A 148 -33.63 1.70 5.05
N GLY A 149 -32.81 2.74 5.20
CA GLY A 149 -32.76 3.84 4.25
C GLY A 149 -32.03 3.46 2.96
N HIS A 150 -32.59 3.87 1.80
CA HIS A 150 -31.95 3.69 0.49
C HIS A 150 -30.52 4.27 0.42
N GLU A 151 -30.23 5.33 1.18
CA GLU A 151 -28.87 5.88 1.24
C GLU A 151 -27.85 4.91 1.85
N ALA A 152 -28.20 4.19 2.92
CA ALA A 152 -27.29 3.23 3.55
C ALA A 152 -26.95 2.08 2.60
N LEU A 153 -27.97 1.51 1.94
CA LEU A 153 -27.81 0.49 0.91
C LEU A 153 -26.97 0.99 -0.29
N ALA A 154 -27.23 2.22 -0.77
CA ALA A 154 -26.50 2.81 -1.89
C ALA A 154 -25.02 3.11 -1.58
N ARG A 155 -24.69 3.40 -0.31
CA ARG A 155 -23.32 3.64 0.18
C ARG A 155 -22.59 2.36 0.59
N GLN A 156 -23.02 1.21 0.07
CA GLN A 156 -22.30 -0.07 0.11
C GLN A 156 -22.09 -0.71 1.50
N ILE A 157 -22.71 -0.22 2.58
CA ILE A 157 -22.40 -0.67 3.96
C ILE A 157 -22.61 -2.17 4.24
N PHE A 158 -23.40 -2.85 3.40
CA PHE A 158 -23.65 -4.29 3.44
C PHE A 158 -22.87 -5.09 2.37
N SER A 159 -21.99 -4.47 1.59
CA SER A 159 -21.24 -5.17 0.55
C SER A 159 -20.06 -5.94 1.14
N ALA A 160 -19.61 -6.98 0.42
CA ALA A 160 -18.22 -7.40 0.52
C ALA A 160 -17.29 -6.20 0.21
N SER A 161 -16.11 -6.19 0.82
CA SER A 161 -15.11 -5.13 0.78
C SER A 161 -15.57 -3.72 1.20
N TYR A 162 -16.67 -3.56 1.95
CA TYR A 162 -16.96 -2.29 2.61
C TYR A 162 -16.09 -2.12 3.86
N THR A 163 -15.34 -1.03 3.91
CA THR A 163 -14.49 -0.63 5.04
C THR A 163 -15.06 0.64 5.69
N ASN A 164 -15.14 0.68 7.02
CA ASN A 164 -15.47 1.91 7.72
C ASN A 164 -14.23 2.81 7.85
N THR A 165 -14.27 3.98 7.20
CA THR A 165 -13.17 4.97 7.18
C THR A 165 -13.45 6.18 8.07
N SER A 166 -14.11 5.98 9.22
CA SER A 166 -14.39 7.05 10.19
C SER A 166 -13.08 7.58 10.81
N PRO A 167 -12.84 8.91 10.85
CA PRO A 167 -11.62 9.47 11.42
C PRO A 167 -11.38 9.01 12.87
N GLY A 168 -10.14 8.64 13.18
CA GLY A 168 -9.75 8.08 14.48
C GLY A 168 -9.74 6.54 14.50
N MET A 169 -10.56 5.89 13.69
CA MET A 169 -10.68 4.41 13.66
C MET A 169 -9.70 3.73 12.68
N ASP A 170 -8.72 4.46 12.14
CA ASP A 170 -7.77 3.94 11.14
C ASP A 170 -6.94 2.74 11.64
N ALA A 171 -6.66 2.66 12.95
CA ALA A 171 -5.98 1.52 13.56
C ALA A 171 -6.80 0.22 13.51
N TRP A 172 -8.11 0.31 13.30
CA TRP A 172 -9.05 -0.82 13.26
C TRP A 172 -9.46 -1.22 11.83
N ARG A 173 -8.95 -0.53 10.80
CA ARG A 173 -9.44 -0.57 9.41
C ARG A 173 -9.71 -1.98 8.88
N ASP A 174 -8.81 -2.93 9.13
CA ASP A 174 -8.90 -4.28 8.56
C ASP A 174 -9.99 -5.10 9.26
N LEU A 175 -10.15 -4.94 10.58
CA LEU A 175 -11.27 -5.50 11.36
C LEU A 175 -12.60 -4.80 11.03
N LEU A 176 -12.55 -3.52 10.67
CA LEU A 176 -13.70 -2.73 10.21
C LEU A 176 -14.03 -2.93 8.72
N THR A 177 -13.53 -4.01 8.10
CA THR A 177 -13.80 -4.36 6.70
C THR A 177 -14.67 -5.61 6.62
N ASN A 178 -15.76 -5.55 5.85
CA ASN A 178 -16.53 -6.74 5.44
C ASN A 178 -15.66 -7.60 4.50
N ALA A 179 -14.86 -8.52 5.04
CA ALA A 179 -13.89 -9.29 4.26
C ALA A 179 -14.58 -10.11 3.15
N PRO A 180 -14.01 -10.21 1.93
CA PRO A 180 -14.61 -11.00 0.86
C PRO A 180 -14.81 -12.47 1.26
N GLY A 181 -16.06 -12.94 1.21
CA GLY A 181 -16.46 -14.28 1.66
C GLY A 181 -16.93 -14.37 3.11
N ASP A 182 -16.64 -13.35 3.95
CA ASP A 182 -17.10 -13.28 5.33
C ASP A 182 -18.22 -12.23 5.49
N SER A 183 -19.46 -12.71 5.59
CA SER A 183 -20.64 -11.88 5.80
C SER A 183 -20.89 -11.51 7.27
N ARG A 184 -20.14 -12.04 8.25
CA ARG A 184 -20.50 -11.98 9.69
C ARG A 184 -20.80 -10.57 10.19
N ILE A 185 -19.98 -9.58 9.83
CA ILE A 185 -20.19 -8.18 10.23
C ILE A 185 -21.48 -7.60 9.62
N ALA A 186 -21.72 -7.87 8.33
CA ALA A 186 -22.89 -7.37 7.61
C ALA A 186 -24.19 -8.06 8.06
N SER A 187 -24.16 -9.37 8.34
CA SER A 187 -25.30 -10.12 8.89
C SER A 187 -25.62 -9.69 10.33
N LEU A 188 -24.61 -9.54 11.19
CA LEU A 188 -24.79 -9.00 12.55
C LEU A 188 -25.34 -7.56 12.52
N LEU A 189 -24.95 -6.74 11.54
CA LEU A 189 -25.52 -5.41 11.35
C LEU A 189 -27.03 -5.48 11.03
N VAL A 190 -27.47 -6.42 10.18
CA VAL A 190 -28.92 -6.62 9.92
C VAL A 190 -29.65 -7.03 11.21
N GLU A 191 -29.08 -7.93 12.02
CA GLU A 191 -29.65 -8.34 13.31
C GLU A 191 -29.70 -7.20 14.34
N ARG A 192 -28.65 -6.39 14.44
CA ARG A 192 -28.60 -5.18 15.29
C ARG A 192 -29.69 -4.19 14.88
N LEU A 193 -29.83 -3.90 13.58
CA LEU A 193 -30.89 -3.03 13.05
C LEU A 193 -32.31 -3.60 13.27
N VAL A 194 -32.48 -4.92 13.16
CA VAL A 194 -33.74 -5.61 13.49
C VAL A 194 -34.12 -5.38 14.95
N SER A 195 -33.18 -5.57 15.87
CA SER A 195 -33.43 -5.39 17.30
C SER A 195 -33.74 -3.94 17.65
N ASP A 196 -32.95 -2.97 17.16
CA ASP A 196 -33.22 -1.54 17.38
C ASP A 196 -34.61 -1.12 16.88
N PHE A 197 -35.06 -1.66 15.74
CA PHE A 197 -36.37 -1.35 15.18
C PHE A 197 -37.51 -1.95 16.01
N ASP A 198 -37.35 -3.19 16.47
CA ASP A 198 -38.41 -3.88 17.24
C ASP A 198 -38.50 -3.34 18.67
N LEU A 199 -37.38 -3.03 19.30
CA LEU A 199 -37.30 -2.42 20.64
C LEU A 199 -37.80 -0.97 20.66
N ALA A 200 -37.65 -0.22 19.56
CA ALA A 200 -38.20 1.12 19.45
C ALA A 200 -39.75 1.09 19.54
N PRO A 201 -40.38 1.92 20.40
CA PRO A 201 -41.84 2.10 20.42
C PRO A 201 -42.37 2.51 19.04
N GLU A 202 -43.54 2.03 18.64
CA GLU A 202 -44.00 2.16 17.24
C GLU A 202 -43.98 3.60 16.66
N PRO A 203 -44.34 4.67 17.40
CA PRO A 203 -44.23 6.05 16.90
C PRO A 203 -42.79 6.51 16.62
N LEU A 204 -41.79 5.87 17.22
CA LEU A 204 -40.36 6.19 17.10
C LEU A 204 -39.62 5.28 16.09
N ARG A 205 -40.32 4.30 15.49
CA ARG A 205 -39.77 3.36 14.50
C ARG A 205 -39.43 4.06 13.18
N LYS A 206 -38.22 4.62 13.11
CA LYS A 206 -37.59 5.24 11.95
C LYS A 206 -36.45 4.37 11.39
N ALA A 207 -36.14 4.53 10.11
CA ALA A 207 -34.92 3.93 9.54
C ALA A 207 -33.69 4.67 10.09
N PRO A 208 -32.57 3.98 10.35
CA PRO A 208 -31.33 4.64 10.71
C PRO A 208 -30.82 5.49 9.53
N THR A 209 -30.27 6.66 9.84
CA THR A 209 -29.48 7.44 8.89
C THR A 209 -28.21 6.68 8.51
N TYR A 210 -27.56 7.07 7.40
CA TYR A 210 -26.27 6.49 7.04
C TYR A 210 -25.25 6.63 8.18
N LYS A 211 -25.17 7.79 8.84
CA LYS A 211 -24.24 7.99 9.98
C LYS A 211 -24.52 7.04 11.14
N GLU A 212 -25.76 6.90 11.58
CA GLU A 212 -26.15 5.95 12.63
C GLU A 212 -25.81 4.49 12.20
N THR A 213 -25.95 4.17 10.92
CA THR A 213 -25.63 2.83 10.39
C THR A 213 -24.11 2.58 10.34
N VAL A 214 -23.30 3.58 9.98
CA VAL A 214 -21.82 3.54 9.99
C VAL A 214 -21.29 3.27 11.41
N THR A 215 -21.80 3.98 12.42
CA THR A 215 -21.41 3.72 13.81
C THR A 215 -21.76 2.29 14.22
N LYS A 216 -22.98 1.81 13.91
CA LYS A 216 -23.40 0.44 14.24
C LYS A 216 -22.58 -0.63 13.52
N HIS A 217 -22.20 -0.40 12.26
CA HIS A 217 -21.28 -1.28 11.52
C HIS A 217 -19.94 -1.44 12.25
N ALA A 218 -19.37 -0.34 12.75
CA ALA A 218 -18.15 -0.40 13.55
C ALA A 218 -18.34 -1.17 14.87
N CYS A 219 -19.46 -0.93 15.57
CA CYS A 219 -19.80 -1.68 16.78
C CYS A 219 -19.97 -3.19 16.52
N CYS A 220 -20.55 -3.60 15.37
CA CYS A 220 -20.66 -5.01 14.98
C CYS A 220 -19.29 -5.67 14.77
N ALA A 221 -18.36 -4.99 14.10
CA ALA A 221 -16.98 -5.46 13.92
C ALA A 221 -16.23 -5.57 15.26
N ALA A 222 -16.29 -4.53 16.09
CA ALA A 222 -15.67 -4.52 17.42
C ALA A 222 -16.24 -5.61 18.34
N MET A 223 -17.56 -5.83 18.30
CA MET A 223 -18.23 -6.89 19.07
C MET A 223 -17.75 -8.29 18.63
N LEU A 224 -17.60 -8.54 17.33
CA LEU A 224 -17.06 -9.81 16.82
C LEU A 224 -15.58 -10.01 17.21
N HIS A 225 -14.77 -8.96 17.19
CA HIS A 225 -13.39 -9.00 17.68
C HIS A 225 -13.33 -9.37 19.17
N PHE A 226 -14.10 -8.69 20.03
CA PHE A 226 -14.12 -9.00 21.46
C PHE A 226 -14.71 -10.38 21.78
N LEU A 227 -15.69 -10.87 21.02
CA LEU A 227 -16.15 -12.25 21.15
C LEU A 227 -15.05 -13.26 20.80
N GLY A 228 -14.23 -13.01 19.77
CA GLY A 228 -13.09 -13.87 19.43
C GLY A 228 -11.99 -13.87 20.50
N LEU A 229 -11.69 -12.71 21.10
CA LEU A 229 -10.77 -12.64 22.25
C LEU A 229 -11.32 -13.41 23.47
N LEU A 230 -12.63 -13.33 23.72
CA LEU A 230 -13.29 -14.05 24.80
C LEU A 230 -13.31 -15.57 24.55
N GLU A 231 -13.52 -16.00 23.30
CA GLU A 231 -13.47 -17.42 22.89
C GLU A 231 -12.08 -18.03 23.13
N ALA A 232 -11.02 -17.27 22.84
CA ALA A 232 -9.64 -17.67 23.12
C ALA A 232 -9.29 -17.71 24.63
N MET A 233 -9.94 -16.89 25.46
CA MET A 233 -9.75 -16.93 26.93
C MET A 233 -10.62 -17.96 27.64
N CYS A 234 -11.77 -18.33 27.07
CA CYS A 234 -12.73 -19.28 27.67
C CYS A 234 -13.07 -20.45 26.71
N PRO A 235 -12.09 -21.23 26.22
CA PRO A 235 -12.34 -22.34 25.31
C PRO A 235 -13.07 -23.50 26.02
N GLY A 236 -14.40 -23.52 25.94
CA GLY A 236 -15.19 -24.56 26.62
C GLY A 236 -16.70 -24.37 26.57
N LYS A 237 -17.40 -25.04 27.50
CA LYS A 237 -18.86 -25.08 27.57
C LYS A 237 -19.51 -23.77 28.04
N GLU A 238 -18.75 -22.86 28.65
CA GLU A 238 -19.26 -21.60 29.20
C GLU A 238 -19.35 -20.50 28.13
N PHE A 239 -18.44 -20.48 27.14
CA PHE A 239 -18.43 -19.45 26.09
C PHE A 239 -19.75 -19.31 25.30
N PRO A 240 -20.45 -20.38 24.88
CA PRO A 240 -21.75 -20.24 24.20
C PRO A 240 -22.80 -19.48 25.02
N GLU A 241 -22.78 -19.63 26.35
CA GLU A 241 -23.70 -18.94 27.26
C GLU A 241 -23.28 -17.48 27.50
N LEU A 242 -21.99 -17.24 27.74
CA LEU A 242 -21.42 -15.89 27.87
C LEU A 242 -21.65 -15.07 26.59
N ARG A 243 -21.39 -15.68 25.42
CA ARG A 243 -21.70 -15.10 24.10
C ARG A 243 -23.18 -14.80 23.95
N ARG A 244 -24.08 -15.68 24.37
CA ARG A 244 -25.54 -15.46 24.33
C ARG A 244 -25.95 -14.23 25.18
N GLN A 245 -25.39 -14.09 26.38
CA GLN A 245 -25.67 -12.96 27.27
C GLN A 245 -25.10 -11.64 26.74
N LEU A 246 -23.84 -11.64 26.27
CA LEU A 246 -23.18 -10.44 25.72
C LEU A 246 -23.83 -9.99 24.40
N MET A 247 -24.20 -10.93 23.52
CA MET A 247 -24.99 -10.63 22.31
C MET A 247 -26.36 -10.05 22.66
N HIS A 248 -27.03 -10.54 23.70
CA HIS A 248 -28.29 -9.96 24.15
C HIS A 248 -28.14 -8.50 24.59
N GLN A 249 -27.08 -8.15 25.34
CA GLN A 249 -26.77 -6.76 25.71
C GLN A 249 -26.42 -5.91 24.48
N PHE A 250 -25.65 -6.45 23.54
CA PHE A 250 -25.31 -5.81 22.27
C PHE A 250 -26.55 -5.49 21.42
N HIS A 251 -27.49 -6.45 21.29
CA HIS A 251 -28.73 -6.23 20.55
C HIS A 251 -29.66 -5.18 21.20
N HIS A 252 -29.48 -4.85 22.48
CA HIS A 252 -30.16 -3.72 23.15
C HIS A 252 -29.38 -2.39 23.09
N GLY A 253 -28.18 -2.39 22.49
CA GLY A 253 -27.33 -1.20 22.34
C GLY A 253 -26.60 -0.76 23.61
N TYR A 254 -26.64 -1.55 24.68
CA TYR A 254 -25.98 -1.21 25.95
C TYR A 254 -24.45 -1.15 25.85
N LEU A 255 -23.87 -1.72 24.80
CA LEU A 255 -22.42 -1.75 24.56
C LEU A 255 -21.95 -0.71 23.53
N ASP A 256 -22.86 -0.03 22.80
CA ASP A 256 -22.49 0.83 21.67
C ASP A 256 -21.55 1.97 22.10
N THR A 257 -21.75 2.57 23.28
CA THR A 257 -20.89 3.65 23.80
C THR A 257 -19.47 3.18 24.13
N ASP A 258 -19.34 2.04 24.82
CA ASP A 258 -18.03 1.47 25.17
C ASP A 258 -17.27 1.04 23.91
N LEU A 259 -17.95 0.38 22.96
CA LEU A 259 -17.36 -0.08 21.71
C LEU A 259 -16.85 1.11 20.87
N VAL A 260 -17.62 2.20 20.76
CA VAL A 260 -17.16 3.42 20.08
C VAL A 260 -15.97 4.05 20.81
N HIS A 261 -16.01 4.14 22.15
CA HIS A 261 -14.91 4.70 22.92
C HIS A 261 -13.60 3.93 22.72
N VAL A 262 -13.65 2.59 22.68
CA VAL A 262 -12.49 1.75 22.39
C VAL A 262 -11.98 1.94 20.96
N LEU A 263 -12.87 1.97 19.97
CA LEU A 263 -12.52 2.21 18.56
C LEU A 263 -11.83 3.57 18.32
N GLU A 264 -12.10 4.56 19.17
CA GLU A 264 -11.49 5.90 19.12
C GLU A 264 -10.23 6.06 20.00
N SER A 265 -9.96 5.15 20.96
CA SER A 265 -8.90 5.32 21.96
C SER A 265 -7.86 4.19 22.04
N ALA A 266 -8.14 3.02 21.47
CA ALA A 266 -7.26 1.86 21.49
C ALA A 266 -6.84 1.42 20.08
N VAL A 267 -5.79 0.59 20.03
CA VAL A 267 -5.30 -0.11 18.82
C VAL A 267 -5.60 -1.61 19.01
N PRO A 268 -6.05 -2.36 17.98
CA PRO A 268 -6.29 -3.79 18.12
C PRO A 268 -4.98 -4.59 18.26
N PRO A 269 -4.97 -5.72 18.99
CA PRO A 269 -6.06 -6.24 19.82
C PRO A 269 -6.25 -5.42 21.10
N ALA A 270 -7.49 -5.08 21.42
CA ALA A 270 -7.82 -4.30 22.62
C ALA A 270 -8.03 -5.20 23.86
N ASP A 271 -7.72 -4.68 25.05
CA ASP A 271 -8.01 -5.34 26.31
C ASP A 271 -9.53 -5.54 26.49
N LEU A 272 -9.97 -6.77 26.75
CA LEU A 272 -11.37 -7.12 27.07
C LEU A 272 -11.92 -6.29 28.23
N LYS A 273 -11.08 -5.84 29.17
CA LYS A 273 -11.47 -4.99 30.31
C LYS A 273 -11.78 -3.55 29.90
N SER A 274 -11.48 -3.13 28.67
CA SER A 274 -11.85 -1.80 28.18
C SER A 274 -13.37 -1.64 28.03
N VAL A 275 -14.09 -2.70 27.62
CA VAL A 275 -15.56 -2.74 27.55
C VAL A 275 -16.13 -3.25 28.88
N SER A 276 -17.07 -2.51 29.48
CA SER A 276 -17.56 -2.76 30.84
C SER A 276 -18.20 -4.15 31.03
N ALA A 277 -18.99 -4.62 30.08
CA ALA A 277 -19.64 -5.93 30.13
C ALA A 277 -18.64 -7.10 30.01
N PHE A 278 -17.61 -6.96 29.17
CA PHE A 278 -16.56 -7.96 29.04
C PHE A 278 -15.60 -7.96 30.25
N ARG A 279 -15.38 -6.81 30.91
CA ARG A 279 -14.54 -6.69 32.12
C ARG A 279 -14.96 -7.66 33.24
N ALA A 280 -16.26 -7.75 33.52
CA ALA A 280 -16.76 -8.64 34.58
C ALA A 280 -16.47 -10.12 34.27
N VAL A 281 -16.70 -10.52 33.02
CA VAL A 281 -16.46 -11.89 32.53
C VAL A 281 -14.96 -12.20 32.50
N ALA A 282 -14.12 -11.28 32.02
CA ALA A 282 -12.67 -11.44 31.99
C ALA A 282 -12.09 -11.62 33.40
N VAL A 283 -12.54 -10.82 34.38
CA VAL A 283 -12.11 -10.97 35.79
C VAL A 283 -12.59 -12.29 36.39
N GLN A 284 -13.78 -12.78 36.04
CA GLN A 284 -14.24 -14.11 36.46
C GLN A 284 -13.34 -15.23 35.89
N ILE A 285 -13.05 -15.20 34.58
CA ILE A 285 -12.18 -16.19 33.92
C ILE A 285 -10.77 -16.16 34.51
N GLU A 286 -10.20 -14.97 34.72
CA GLU A 286 -8.89 -14.81 35.38
C GLU A 286 -8.90 -15.38 36.81
N THR A 287 -10.00 -15.20 37.55
CA THR A 287 -10.15 -15.75 38.91
C THR A 287 -10.30 -17.28 38.88
N GLN A 288 -11.04 -17.84 37.91
CA GLN A 288 -11.15 -19.29 37.70
C GLN A 288 -9.78 -19.90 37.33
N ALA A 289 -9.09 -19.33 36.34
CA ALA A 289 -7.77 -19.79 35.91
C ALA A 289 -6.69 -19.66 37.00
N GLN A 290 -6.74 -18.59 37.80
CA GLN A 290 -5.89 -18.44 38.99
C GLN A 290 -6.21 -19.52 40.03
N ALA A 291 -7.49 -19.80 40.31
CA ALA A 291 -7.89 -20.84 41.25
C ALA A 291 -7.51 -22.27 40.79
N GLU A 292 -7.56 -22.56 39.48
CA GLU A 292 -7.05 -23.81 38.91
C GLU A 292 -5.52 -23.91 38.97
N MET A 293 -4.81 -22.79 38.75
CA MET A 293 -3.36 -22.73 38.93
C MET A 293 -2.98 -22.92 40.41
N ASP A 294 -3.69 -22.30 41.35
CA ASP A 294 -3.49 -22.47 42.78
C ASP A 294 -3.84 -23.89 43.25
N ALA A 295 -4.88 -24.52 42.68
CA ALA A 295 -5.25 -25.91 42.97
C ALA A 295 -4.21 -26.90 42.45
N THR A 296 -3.70 -26.71 41.23
CA THR A 296 -2.61 -27.54 40.68
C THR A 296 -1.29 -27.29 41.40
N GLN A 297 -0.98 -26.05 41.80
CA GLN A 297 0.17 -25.73 42.64
C GLN A 297 0.03 -26.33 44.05
N ALA A 298 -1.18 -26.38 44.62
CA ALA A 298 -1.45 -27.05 45.89
C ALA A 298 -1.33 -28.58 45.79
N GLU A 299 -1.72 -29.18 44.67
CA GLU A 299 -1.52 -30.60 44.38
C GLU A 299 -0.03 -30.94 44.19
N HIS A 300 0.71 -30.12 43.44
CA HIS A 300 2.17 -30.23 43.34
C HIS A 300 2.83 -30.05 44.73
N ALA A 301 2.35 -29.10 45.54
CA ALA A 301 2.80 -28.93 46.91
C ALA A 301 2.41 -30.10 47.83
N ARG A 302 1.35 -30.86 47.54
CA ARG A 302 0.98 -32.11 48.22
C ARG A 302 1.91 -33.26 47.81
N GLN A 303 2.22 -33.40 46.53
CA GLN A 303 3.19 -34.40 46.03
C GLN A 303 4.60 -34.11 46.57
N VAL A 304 5.03 -32.85 46.63
CA VAL A 304 6.22 -32.40 47.37
C VAL A 304 6.06 -32.71 48.87
N ARG A 305 4.88 -32.45 49.46
CA ARG A 305 4.40 -32.90 50.80
C ARG A 305 4.74 -34.37 51.11
N GLU A 306 4.46 -35.26 50.16
CA GLU A 306 4.58 -36.72 50.32
C GLU A 306 6.00 -37.25 49.96
N ALA A 307 6.76 -36.55 49.10
CA ALA A 307 8.12 -36.94 48.72
C ALA A 307 9.14 -36.92 49.88
N THR A 308 10.02 -37.91 49.92
CA THR A 308 11.14 -38.00 50.88
C THR A 308 12.30 -37.05 50.50
N LEU A 309 13.17 -36.71 51.47
CA LEU A 309 14.38 -35.90 51.20
C LEU A 309 15.26 -36.51 50.09
N ALA A 310 15.36 -37.84 50.04
CA ALA A 310 16.15 -38.56 49.04
C ALA A 310 15.60 -38.34 47.62
N GLN A 311 14.27 -38.43 47.46
CA GLN A 311 13.60 -38.14 46.19
C GLN A 311 13.77 -36.67 45.81
N ILE A 312 13.49 -35.73 46.73
CA ILE A 312 13.65 -34.29 46.46
C ILE A 312 15.09 -33.94 46.07
N THR A 313 16.08 -34.51 46.75
CA THR A 313 17.50 -34.35 46.39
C THR A 313 17.75 -34.80 44.95
N ALA A 314 17.40 -36.04 44.60
CA ALA A 314 17.71 -36.62 43.29
C ALA A 314 16.99 -35.89 42.14
N LEU A 315 15.78 -35.38 42.38
CA LEU A 315 15.02 -34.60 41.42
C LEU A 315 15.65 -33.20 41.20
N VAL A 316 16.04 -32.50 42.28
CA VAL A 316 16.77 -31.23 42.16
C VAL A 316 18.12 -31.41 41.48
N GLU A 317 18.88 -32.46 41.80
CA GLU A 317 20.17 -32.76 41.14
C GLU A 317 19.99 -33.11 39.65
N SER A 318 18.93 -33.82 39.28
CA SER A 318 18.57 -34.12 37.89
C SER A 318 18.20 -32.86 37.12
N ASP A 319 17.33 -32.02 37.68
CA ASP A 319 16.90 -30.76 37.07
C ASP A 319 18.05 -29.77 36.93
N MET A 320 18.90 -29.62 37.97
CA MET A 320 20.13 -28.82 37.91
C MET A 320 21.09 -29.31 36.83
N LYS A 321 21.25 -30.63 36.68
CA LYS A 321 22.08 -31.21 35.61
C LYS A 321 21.50 -30.92 34.22
N ALA A 322 20.18 -31.01 34.05
CA ALA A 322 19.52 -30.69 32.79
C ALA A 322 19.58 -29.19 32.44
N LEU A 323 19.43 -28.30 33.44
CA LEU A 323 19.62 -26.86 33.30
C LEU A 323 21.08 -26.53 32.94
N ARG A 324 22.08 -27.14 33.60
CA ARG A 324 23.51 -27.01 33.26
C ARG A 324 23.80 -27.42 31.82
N GLN A 325 23.29 -28.57 31.38
CA GLN A 325 23.44 -29.05 30.01
C GLN A 325 22.72 -28.18 28.98
N ARG A 326 21.64 -27.50 29.37
CA ARG A 326 20.77 -26.70 28.50
C ARG A 326 20.74 -25.22 28.86
N THR A 327 21.86 -24.68 29.35
CA THR A 327 22.14 -23.24 29.42
C THR A 327 23.16 -22.90 28.33
N PRO A 328 22.74 -22.68 27.07
CA PRO A 328 23.57 -21.98 26.11
C PRO A 328 23.81 -20.57 26.66
N ASP A 329 25.00 -20.03 26.47
CA ASP A 329 25.21 -18.61 26.73
C ASP A 329 24.16 -17.80 25.95
N HIS A 330 23.34 -17.02 26.67
CA HIS A 330 22.27 -16.22 26.11
C HIS A 330 22.82 -15.23 25.06
N VAL A 331 24.08 -14.82 25.21
CA VAL A 331 24.82 -14.02 24.25
C VAL A 331 24.98 -14.75 22.91
N LEU A 332 25.26 -16.06 22.90
CA LEU A 332 25.39 -16.84 21.66
C LEU A 332 24.06 -16.93 20.88
N LYS A 333 22.93 -17.08 21.57
CA LYS A 333 21.59 -17.06 20.93
C LYS A 333 21.23 -15.70 20.35
N ALA A 334 21.47 -14.63 21.11
CA ALA A 334 21.27 -13.27 20.64
C ALA A 334 22.15 -12.97 19.42
N ILE A 335 23.42 -13.41 19.45
CA ILE A 335 24.35 -13.31 18.31
C ILE A 335 23.86 -14.13 17.11
N ALA A 336 23.34 -15.34 17.29
CA ALA A 336 22.81 -16.16 16.19
C ALA A 336 21.59 -15.48 15.54
N THR A 337 20.63 -15.02 16.34
CA THR A 337 19.43 -14.32 15.84
C THR A 337 19.81 -13.01 15.15
N ALA A 338 20.76 -12.24 15.70
CA ALA A 338 21.27 -11.02 15.09
C ALA A 338 22.03 -11.28 13.78
N LYS A 339 22.79 -12.39 13.68
CA LYS A 339 23.43 -12.82 12.43
C LYS A 339 22.41 -13.19 11.36
N ASP A 340 21.36 -13.91 11.72
CA ASP A 340 20.33 -14.34 10.77
C ASP A 340 19.46 -13.15 10.30
N LEU A 341 19.06 -12.25 11.21
CA LEU A 341 18.39 -10.99 10.86
C LEU A 341 19.26 -10.07 9.99
N LYS A 342 20.57 -9.95 10.32
CA LYS A 342 21.51 -9.22 9.48
C LYS A 342 21.61 -9.86 8.09
N TYR A 343 21.72 -11.18 8.01
CA TYR A 343 21.81 -11.89 6.72
C TYR A 343 20.58 -11.63 5.83
N VAL A 344 19.37 -11.65 6.40
CA VAL A 344 18.14 -11.30 5.66
C VAL A 344 18.19 -9.85 5.15
N LYS A 345 18.61 -8.89 5.99
CA LYS A 345 18.73 -7.47 5.59
C LYS A 345 19.81 -7.23 4.53
N ASP A 346 21.00 -7.81 4.72
CA ASP A 346 22.12 -7.71 3.78
C ASP A 346 21.74 -8.33 2.41
N ARG A 347 20.96 -9.41 2.43
CA ARG A 347 20.43 -10.08 1.23
C ARG A 347 19.33 -9.28 0.54
N GLN A 348 18.41 -8.68 1.30
CA GLN A 348 17.38 -7.79 0.74
C GLN A 348 18.03 -6.57 0.06
N THR A 349 18.97 -5.93 0.74
CA THR A 349 19.71 -4.76 0.20
C THR A 349 20.47 -5.12 -1.09
N GLN A 350 21.05 -6.32 -1.18
CA GLN A 350 21.66 -6.81 -2.43
C GLN A 350 20.64 -7.00 -3.56
N GLY A 351 19.43 -7.50 -3.25
CA GLY A 351 18.35 -7.63 -4.23
C GLY A 351 17.82 -6.28 -4.71
N ASP A 352 17.60 -5.33 -3.80
CA ASP A 352 17.16 -3.97 -4.15
C ASP A 352 18.21 -3.26 -5.02
N ASN A 353 19.49 -3.35 -4.66
CA ASN A 353 20.60 -2.80 -5.45
C ASN A 353 20.72 -3.49 -6.82
N PHE A 354 20.51 -4.81 -6.90
CA PHE A 354 20.47 -5.54 -8.16
C PHE A 354 19.31 -5.06 -9.05
N VAL A 355 18.10 -4.94 -8.52
CA VAL A 355 16.92 -4.47 -9.26
C VAL A 355 17.12 -3.04 -9.76
N GLN A 356 17.66 -2.14 -8.94
CA GLN A 356 17.97 -0.77 -9.38
C GLN A 356 19.02 -0.74 -10.51
N THR A 357 20.12 -1.50 -10.36
CA THR A 357 21.18 -1.59 -11.38
C THR A 357 20.66 -2.20 -12.68
N TRP A 358 19.87 -3.28 -12.58
CA TRP A 358 19.25 -3.94 -13.72
C TRP A 358 18.23 -3.04 -14.41
N MET A 359 17.38 -2.31 -13.68
CA MET A 359 16.47 -1.34 -14.31
C MET A 359 17.24 -0.20 -14.99
N ALA A 360 18.33 0.29 -14.39
CA ALA A 360 19.15 1.34 -14.97
C ALA A 360 19.88 0.91 -16.26
N GLU A 361 20.26 -0.37 -16.39
CA GLU A 361 20.89 -0.89 -17.61
C GLU A 361 19.89 -1.41 -18.65
N TYR A 362 18.79 -2.04 -18.24
CA TYR A 362 17.86 -2.78 -19.11
C TYR A 362 16.49 -2.12 -19.34
N CYS A 363 15.98 -1.31 -18.41
CA CYS A 363 14.55 -0.93 -18.39
C CYS A 363 14.29 0.50 -17.85
N HIS A 364 14.59 1.52 -18.65
CA HIS A 364 14.37 2.93 -18.27
C HIS A 364 12.88 3.30 -18.32
N CYS A 365 12.29 3.59 -17.16
CA CYS A 365 10.90 4.05 -17.04
C CYS A 365 10.87 5.53 -16.64
N GLU A 366 10.70 6.40 -17.63
CA GLU A 366 10.58 7.86 -17.47
C GLU A 366 9.16 8.20 -17.04
N MET A 367 8.98 8.79 -15.86
CA MET A 367 7.66 9.24 -15.39
C MET A 367 7.35 10.63 -15.95
N LEU A 368 6.28 10.73 -16.73
CA LEU A 368 5.69 12.00 -17.17
C LEU A 368 4.98 12.69 -15.99
N ASP A 369 4.90 14.03 -16.06
CA ASP A 369 4.14 14.84 -15.11
C ASP A 369 2.61 14.74 -15.32
N GLU A 370 1.83 15.37 -14.44
CA GLU A 370 0.36 15.40 -14.52
C GLU A 370 -0.19 16.07 -15.79
N THR A 371 0.61 16.85 -16.52
CA THR A 371 0.20 17.46 -17.81
C THR A 371 0.31 16.47 -18.97
N LEU A 372 0.99 15.33 -18.77
CA LEU A 372 1.34 14.33 -19.79
C LEU A 372 2.14 14.93 -20.95
N SER A 373 2.95 15.95 -20.66
CA SER A 373 3.69 16.70 -21.69
C SER A 373 5.04 16.06 -22.01
N CYS A 374 5.13 15.42 -23.18
CA CYS A 374 6.44 15.00 -23.74
C CYS A 374 7.32 16.20 -24.14
N LYS A 375 6.81 17.44 -24.07
CA LYS A 375 7.54 18.71 -24.27
C LYS A 375 8.19 19.26 -22.99
N GLY A 376 8.04 18.60 -21.83
CA GLY A 376 8.86 18.92 -20.66
C GLY A 376 10.35 18.82 -21.03
N ASN A 377 11.14 19.85 -20.68
CA ASN A 377 12.50 20.10 -21.20
C ASN A 377 13.48 18.90 -21.14
N ASN A 378 13.21 17.90 -20.31
CA ASN A 378 14.08 16.75 -20.07
C ASN A 378 13.66 15.45 -20.79
N VAL A 379 12.41 15.29 -21.24
CA VAL A 379 11.92 13.97 -21.71
C VAL A 379 12.66 13.48 -22.95
N LEU A 380 12.67 14.26 -24.04
CA LEU A 380 13.43 13.93 -25.24
C LEU A 380 14.94 13.83 -24.95
N PRO A 381 15.58 14.76 -24.22
CA PRO A 381 16.98 14.61 -23.79
C PRO A 381 17.28 13.36 -22.97
N ASN A 382 16.40 12.91 -22.07
CA ASN A 382 16.59 11.71 -21.27
C ASN A 382 16.51 10.44 -22.13
N VAL A 383 15.51 10.34 -23.01
CA VAL A 383 15.40 9.25 -24.00
C VAL A 383 16.62 9.22 -24.93
N LEU A 384 17.05 10.38 -25.45
CA LEU A 384 18.25 10.49 -26.30
C LEU A 384 19.56 10.24 -25.55
N LYS A 385 19.63 10.54 -24.24
CA LYS A 385 20.77 10.23 -23.37
C LYS A 385 20.88 8.73 -23.16
N PHE A 386 19.77 8.04 -22.87
CA PHE A 386 19.73 6.59 -22.73
C PHE A 386 20.10 5.88 -24.04
N LEU A 387 19.45 6.26 -25.16
CA LEU A 387 19.83 5.78 -26.50
C LEU A 387 21.30 6.12 -26.85
N GLY A 388 21.80 7.23 -26.32
CA GLY A 388 23.18 7.71 -26.48
C GLY A 388 24.23 6.89 -25.72
N GLN A 389 23.88 6.26 -24.59
CA GLN A 389 24.79 5.38 -23.84
C GLN A 389 25.24 4.15 -24.64
N PHE A 390 24.50 3.77 -25.69
CA PHE A 390 24.83 2.65 -26.56
C PHE A 390 25.61 3.04 -27.83
N ARG A 391 25.82 4.34 -28.09
CA ARG A 391 26.55 4.81 -29.27
C ARG A 391 28.04 4.57 -29.13
N GLY A 392 28.63 3.90 -30.11
CA GLY A 392 30.07 3.57 -30.14
C GLY A 392 30.42 2.20 -29.54
N ILE A 393 29.44 1.47 -29.02
CA ILE A 393 29.58 0.02 -28.79
C ILE A 393 29.50 -0.68 -30.16
N ALA A 394 30.23 -1.78 -30.34
CA ALA A 394 30.16 -2.59 -31.55
C ALA A 394 28.75 -3.17 -31.76
N GLY A 395 28.40 -3.42 -33.04
CA GLY A 395 27.10 -3.93 -33.46
C GLY A 395 26.15 -2.85 -33.98
N THR A 396 25.00 -3.28 -34.50
CA THR A 396 23.96 -2.44 -35.08
C THR A 396 22.90 -2.11 -34.04
N GLN A 397 22.64 -0.82 -33.81
CA GLN A 397 21.51 -0.38 -32.99
C GLN A 397 20.25 -0.27 -33.85
N TYR A 398 19.25 -1.07 -33.50
CA TYR A 398 17.88 -1.03 -33.99
C TYR A 398 16.99 -0.39 -32.92
N VAL A 399 15.99 0.40 -33.33
CA VAL A 399 15.02 0.99 -32.39
C VAL A 399 13.61 0.69 -32.86
N LEU A 400 12.80 0.04 -32.02
CA LEU A 400 11.39 -0.20 -32.28
C LEU A 400 10.55 0.73 -31.38
N CYS A 401 10.07 1.82 -31.96
CA CYS A 401 9.20 2.78 -31.30
C CYS A 401 7.75 2.26 -31.31
N LEU A 402 7.12 2.22 -30.15
CA LEU A 402 5.79 1.65 -29.96
C LEU A 402 4.80 2.73 -29.55
N CYS A 403 3.57 2.70 -30.10
CA CYS A 403 2.47 3.54 -29.64
C CYS A 403 1.15 2.75 -29.67
N ASP A 404 0.52 2.53 -28.51
CA ASP A 404 -0.81 1.94 -28.45
C ASP A 404 -1.91 3.01 -28.41
N TYR A 405 -2.38 3.44 -29.59
CA TYR A 405 -3.54 4.32 -29.73
C TYR A 405 -4.88 3.55 -29.83
N THR A 406 -4.91 2.24 -29.54
CA THR A 406 -6.14 1.41 -29.57
C THR A 406 -7.28 2.04 -28.78
N VAL A 407 -6.94 2.68 -27.65
CA VAL A 407 -7.79 3.60 -26.91
C VAL A 407 -7.11 4.97 -26.95
N LEU A 408 -7.59 5.89 -27.82
CA LEU A 408 -6.96 7.21 -27.93
C LEU A 408 -7.02 7.94 -26.57
N PRO A 409 -5.89 8.44 -26.05
CA PRO A 409 -5.87 9.28 -24.86
C PRO A 409 -6.82 10.49 -24.98
N ALA A 410 -7.47 10.87 -23.87
CA ALA A 410 -8.34 12.05 -23.83
C ALA A 410 -7.55 13.37 -23.98
N ASN A 411 -6.26 13.35 -23.64
CA ASN A 411 -5.34 14.46 -23.87
C ASN A 411 -4.80 14.40 -25.31
N VAL A 412 -5.27 15.31 -26.17
CA VAL A 412 -4.84 15.42 -27.58
C VAL A 412 -3.42 15.99 -27.71
N ASP A 413 -2.99 16.82 -26.75
CA ASP A 413 -1.63 17.35 -26.72
C ASP A 413 -0.60 16.24 -26.50
N TYR A 414 -0.88 15.27 -25.61
CA TYR A 414 -0.06 14.07 -25.43
C TYR A 414 0.05 13.21 -26.70
N VAL A 415 -1.05 13.03 -27.45
CA VAL A 415 -1.04 12.30 -28.73
C VAL A 415 -0.19 13.03 -29.79
N ARG A 416 -0.30 14.35 -29.90
CA ARG A 416 0.54 15.15 -30.80
C ARG A 416 2.01 15.06 -30.39
N ASP A 417 2.30 15.20 -29.10
CA ASP A 417 3.66 15.32 -28.60
C ASP A 417 4.38 13.95 -28.57
N SER A 418 3.65 12.84 -28.44
CA SER A 418 4.17 11.48 -28.69
C SER A 418 4.45 11.21 -30.18
N VAL A 419 3.64 11.71 -31.12
CA VAL A 419 3.95 11.64 -32.56
C VAL A 419 5.14 12.54 -32.95
N GLU A 420 5.28 13.71 -32.32
CA GLU A 420 6.44 14.59 -32.52
C GLU A 420 7.73 13.94 -32.00
N LEU A 421 7.68 13.27 -30.84
CA LEU A 421 8.79 12.48 -30.30
C LEU A 421 9.11 11.25 -31.17
N LEU A 422 8.09 10.53 -31.65
CA LEU A 422 8.25 9.45 -32.63
C LEU A 422 8.99 9.95 -33.88
N ALA A 423 8.60 11.09 -34.44
CA ALA A 423 9.24 11.65 -35.63
C ALA A 423 10.73 11.96 -35.40
N ASN A 424 11.06 12.57 -34.26
CA ASN A 424 12.45 12.85 -33.89
C ASN A 424 13.28 11.57 -33.70
N LEU A 425 12.68 10.50 -33.18
CA LEU A 425 13.35 9.20 -33.03
C LEU A 425 13.53 8.50 -34.38
N LEU A 426 12.48 8.38 -35.19
CA LEU A 426 12.55 7.77 -36.52
C LEU A 426 13.50 8.52 -37.46
N ALA A 427 13.58 9.85 -37.36
CA ALA A 427 14.51 10.66 -38.16
C ALA A 427 15.99 10.45 -37.81
N SER A 428 16.32 9.82 -36.67
CA SER A 428 17.69 9.70 -36.19
C SER A 428 18.49 8.52 -36.77
N SER A 429 17.84 7.54 -37.40
CA SER A 429 18.48 6.39 -38.06
C SER A 429 17.49 5.62 -38.93
N SER A 430 17.93 5.08 -40.07
CA SER A 430 17.15 4.17 -40.92
C SER A 430 16.90 2.79 -40.28
N ASN A 431 17.59 2.46 -39.18
CA ASN A 431 17.33 1.26 -38.36
C ASN A 431 16.23 1.49 -37.30
N ASN A 432 15.50 2.61 -37.38
CA ASN A 432 14.42 2.93 -36.45
C ASN A 432 13.06 2.73 -37.13
N LEU A 433 12.17 2.00 -36.45
CA LEU A 433 10.84 1.63 -36.95
C LEU A 433 9.77 2.04 -35.95
N GLY A 434 8.62 2.51 -36.42
CA GLY A 434 7.43 2.72 -35.59
C GLY A 434 6.43 1.58 -35.76
N HIS A 435 5.83 1.11 -34.68
CA HIS A 435 4.62 0.26 -34.71
C HIS A 435 3.48 0.93 -33.95
N LEU A 436 2.45 1.34 -34.69
CA LEU A 436 1.36 2.15 -34.20
C LEU A 436 0.04 1.37 -34.28
N GLN A 437 -0.57 1.12 -33.13
CA GLN A 437 -1.83 0.38 -33.04
C GLN A 437 -3.00 1.37 -33.11
N LEU A 438 -3.81 1.31 -34.18
CA LEU A 438 -4.79 2.36 -34.45
C LEU A 438 -6.05 2.28 -33.57
N PRO A 439 -6.74 3.42 -33.31
CA PRO A 439 -7.96 3.47 -32.50
C PRO A 439 -9.07 2.51 -32.95
N LEU A 440 -9.42 1.54 -32.12
CA LEU A 440 -10.48 0.58 -32.39
C LEU A 440 -11.87 1.14 -32.02
N PRO A 441 -12.95 0.73 -32.74
CA PRO A 441 -14.31 1.07 -32.36
C PRO A 441 -14.74 0.29 -31.10
N GLN A 442 -14.53 0.89 -29.93
CA GLN A 442 -15.04 0.37 -28.65
C GLN A 442 -16.57 0.41 -28.57
N ARG A 443 -17.19 -0.48 -27.78
CA ARG A 443 -18.65 -0.53 -27.56
C ARG A 443 -19.24 0.78 -26.99
N SER A 444 -18.43 1.56 -26.28
CA SER A 444 -18.75 2.88 -25.72
C SER A 444 -18.52 4.05 -26.69
N MET A 445 -17.78 3.83 -27.77
CA MET A 445 -17.32 4.89 -28.69
C MET A 445 -18.16 4.88 -29.97
N ALA A 446 -18.68 6.04 -30.38
CA ALA A 446 -19.34 6.17 -31.67
C ALA A 446 -18.33 5.89 -32.81
N SER A 447 -18.76 5.19 -33.87
CA SER A 447 -17.89 4.86 -35.02
C SER A 447 -17.29 6.11 -35.67
N SER A 448 -18.06 7.19 -35.77
CA SER A 448 -17.57 8.51 -36.23
C SER A 448 -16.47 9.11 -35.35
N THR A 449 -16.43 8.76 -34.07
CA THR A 449 -15.36 9.20 -33.14
C THR A 449 -14.09 8.37 -33.34
N SER A 450 -14.21 7.05 -33.47
CA SER A 450 -13.06 6.17 -33.82
C SER A 450 -12.44 6.59 -35.17
N VAL A 451 -13.25 6.89 -36.20
CA VAL A 451 -12.76 7.39 -37.49
C VAL A 451 -12.08 8.76 -37.38
N LYS A 452 -12.61 9.67 -36.54
CA LYS A 452 -11.93 10.95 -36.25
C LYS A 452 -10.59 10.74 -35.55
N HIS A 453 -10.56 9.94 -34.50
CA HIS A 453 -9.35 9.63 -33.72
C HIS A 453 -8.26 9.02 -34.60
N ARG A 454 -8.63 8.05 -35.45
CA ARG A 454 -7.73 7.46 -36.44
C ARG A 454 -7.16 8.51 -37.40
N ARG A 455 -8.01 9.35 -38.00
CA ARG A 455 -7.56 10.44 -38.88
C ARG A 455 -6.64 11.43 -38.17
N THR A 456 -6.93 11.80 -36.92
CA THR A 456 -6.06 12.69 -36.15
C THR A 456 -4.65 12.12 -35.98
N VAL A 457 -4.49 10.80 -35.80
CA VAL A 457 -3.17 10.15 -35.81
C VAL A 457 -2.56 10.18 -37.22
N GLU A 458 -3.29 9.78 -38.25
CA GLU A 458 -2.80 9.75 -39.65
C GLU A 458 -2.35 11.15 -40.15
N ASP A 459 -3.15 12.20 -39.87
CA ASP A 459 -2.86 13.60 -40.20
C ASP A 459 -1.59 14.12 -39.47
N LEU A 460 -1.38 13.69 -38.21
CA LEU A 460 -0.18 14.04 -37.44
C LEU A 460 1.08 13.36 -37.99
N LEU A 461 0.99 12.09 -38.40
CA LEU A 461 2.11 11.36 -39.02
C LEU A 461 2.55 12.00 -40.34
N MET A 462 1.58 12.30 -41.22
CA MET A 462 1.85 13.01 -42.48
C MET A 462 2.50 14.38 -42.23
N LYS A 463 1.96 15.17 -41.28
CA LYS A 463 2.53 16.47 -40.89
C LYS A 463 3.98 16.34 -40.36
N ALA A 464 4.28 15.25 -39.66
CA ALA A 464 5.59 14.98 -39.08
C ALA A 464 6.60 14.31 -40.04
N LYS A 465 6.25 14.14 -41.33
CA LYS A 465 7.06 13.44 -42.34
C LYS A 465 7.38 11.99 -41.96
N ILE A 466 6.39 11.30 -41.40
CA ILE A 466 6.43 9.85 -41.19
C ILE A 466 5.65 9.21 -42.34
N ASN A 467 6.32 8.36 -43.12
CA ASN A 467 5.63 7.44 -44.02
C ASN A 467 4.92 6.37 -43.17
N ALA A 468 3.63 6.16 -43.47
CA ALA A 468 2.78 5.18 -42.80
C ALA A 468 1.99 4.32 -43.82
N ASP A 469 2.49 4.21 -45.06
CA ASP A 469 1.87 3.44 -46.15
C ASP A 469 1.92 1.93 -45.88
N SER A 470 2.90 1.47 -45.10
CA SER A 470 3.07 0.08 -44.67
C SER A 470 2.03 -0.32 -43.60
N VAL A 471 0.79 -0.50 -44.03
CA VAL A 471 -0.31 -1.00 -43.20
C VAL A 471 -0.08 -2.46 -42.81
N THR A 472 -0.17 -2.76 -41.51
CA THR A 472 0.00 -4.13 -40.98
C THR A 472 -1.21 -4.61 -40.20
N ALA A 473 -1.44 -5.92 -40.18
CA ALA A 473 -2.60 -6.54 -39.53
C ALA A 473 -2.20 -7.37 -38.29
N LEU A 474 -2.65 -6.97 -37.10
CA LEU A 474 -2.70 -7.87 -35.94
C LEU A 474 -3.86 -8.86 -36.14
N LEU A 475 -3.56 -10.15 -36.22
CA LEU A 475 -4.54 -11.23 -36.34
C LEU A 475 -4.78 -11.89 -34.98
N PHE A 476 -6.04 -12.25 -34.70
CA PHE A 476 -6.42 -12.88 -33.44
C PHE A 476 -7.21 -14.18 -33.66
N GLU A 477 -6.91 -15.20 -32.86
CA GLU A 477 -7.70 -16.41 -32.75
C GLU A 477 -8.57 -16.36 -31.49
N LYS A 478 -9.83 -16.82 -31.58
CA LYS A 478 -10.68 -16.96 -30.39
C LYS A 478 -10.26 -18.19 -29.59
N PRO A 479 -10.12 -18.11 -28.26
CA PRO A 479 -9.93 -19.31 -27.45
C PRO A 479 -11.13 -20.25 -27.63
N ALA A 480 -10.89 -21.56 -27.53
CA ALA A 480 -11.88 -22.59 -27.91
C ALA A 480 -13.16 -22.60 -27.05
N ASP A 481 -13.18 -21.87 -25.94
CA ASP A 481 -14.31 -21.65 -25.03
C ASP A 481 -14.90 -20.23 -25.11
N ALA A 482 -14.47 -19.41 -26.08
CA ALA A 482 -15.09 -18.13 -26.37
C ALA A 482 -16.56 -18.31 -26.78
N SER A 483 -17.46 -17.56 -26.15
CA SER A 483 -18.88 -17.58 -26.50
C SER A 483 -19.10 -17.25 -27.98
N ALA A 484 -20.01 -17.97 -28.65
CA ALA A 484 -20.50 -17.62 -29.98
C ALA A 484 -21.13 -16.21 -30.06
N SER A 485 -21.43 -15.59 -28.91
CA SER A 485 -21.89 -14.20 -28.80
C SER A 485 -20.75 -13.16 -28.84
N ASP A 486 -19.47 -13.57 -28.75
CA ASP A 486 -18.33 -12.67 -28.85
C ASP A 486 -18.18 -12.13 -30.29
N LYS A 487 -18.40 -10.83 -30.44
CA LYS A 487 -18.34 -10.10 -31.72
C LYS A 487 -17.13 -9.16 -31.80
N ARG A 488 -16.11 -9.34 -30.96
CA ARG A 488 -14.84 -8.62 -31.09
C ARG A 488 -14.19 -8.95 -32.44
N SER A 489 -13.50 -7.97 -33.02
CA SER A 489 -12.79 -8.13 -34.28
C SER A 489 -11.63 -9.11 -34.11
N LEU A 490 -11.42 -9.99 -35.10
CA LEU A 490 -10.25 -10.87 -35.18
C LEU A 490 -9.10 -10.26 -35.99
N THR A 491 -9.21 -8.97 -36.30
CA THR A 491 -8.18 -8.20 -36.98
C THR A 491 -8.17 -6.77 -36.44
N GLN A 492 -6.97 -6.24 -36.16
CA GLN A 492 -6.74 -4.81 -35.95
C GLN A 492 -5.74 -4.29 -36.97
N THR A 493 -6.09 -3.16 -37.61
CA THR A 493 -5.17 -2.40 -38.45
C THR A 493 -4.16 -1.67 -37.56
N CYS A 494 -2.88 -1.83 -37.88
CA CYS A 494 -1.76 -1.08 -37.36
C CYS A 494 -1.04 -0.40 -38.53
N LEU A 495 -0.18 0.56 -38.21
CA LEU A 495 0.72 1.19 -39.16
C LEU A 495 2.16 0.84 -38.75
N THR A 496 2.94 0.35 -39.70
CA THR A 496 4.39 0.27 -39.57
C THR A 496 4.98 1.52 -40.21
N CYS A 497 5.73 2.29 -39.43
CA CYS A 497 6.08 3.67 -39.75
C CYS A 497 7.60 3.86 -39.93
N LEU A 498 7.97 4.65 -40.94
CA LEU A 498 9.35 5.03 -41.25
C LEU A 498 9.43 6.55 -41.43
N PHE A 499 10.58 7.16 -41.16
CA PHE A 499 10.76 8.57 -41.49
C PHE A 499 10.93 8.74 -43.00
N SER A 500 10.20 9.66 -43.63
CA SER A 500 10.17 9.85 -45.10
C SER A 500 11.50 10.34 -45.72
N GLY A 501 12.56 10.47 -44.91
CA GLY A 501 13.92 10.75 -45.37
C GLY A 501 14.81 9.51 -45.59
N PHE A 502 14.27 8.29 -45.44
CA PHE A 502 14.99 7.05 -45.65
C PHE A 502 14.25 6.13 -46.63
N ASP A 503 14.87 5.84 -47.78
CA ASP A 503 14.30 4.99 -48.84
C ASP A 503 14.35 3.49 -48.51
N ALA A 504 15.17 3.09 -47.54
CA ALA A 504 15.36 1.70 -47.12
C ALA A 504 15.53 1.60 -45.60
N THR A 505 15.06 0.48 -45.04
CA THR A 505 15.28 0.11 -43.64
C THR A 505 15.75 -1.34 -43.54
N SER A 506 16.63 -1.61 -42.58
CA SER A 506 17.07 -2.96 -42.22
C SER A 506 15.93 -3.83 -41.70
N TRP A 507 14.87 -3.21 -41.17
CA TRP A 507 13.63 -3.90 -40.76
C TRP A 507 12.87 -4.58 -41.91
N THR A 508 13.27 -4.40 -43.17
CA THR A 508 12.75 -5.21 -44.31
C THR A 508 13.05 -6.71 -44.18
N ALA A 509 14.05 -7.09 -43.36
CA ALA A 509 14.28 -8.48 -42.95
C ALA A 509 13.22 -9.01 -41.97
N SER A 510 12.51 -8.14 -41.25
CA SER A 510 11.46 -8.51 -40.30
C SER A 510 10.24 -9.10 -41.00
N ARG A 511 9.78 -10.23 -40.47
CA ARG A 511 8.60 -10.95 -40.96
C ARG A 511 7.33 -10.09 -40.99
N VAL A 512 7.18 -9.13 -40.07
CA VAL A 512 6.03 -8.22 -40.02
C VAL A 512 5.91 -7.37 -41.29
N LEU A 513 7.04 -6.93 -41.85
CA LEU A 513 7.09 -6.13 -43.07
C LEU A 513 6.97 -7.00 -44.33
N GLN A 514 7.44 -8.24 -44.29
CA GLN A 514 7.33 -9.19 -45.41
C GLN A 514 5.91 -9.75 -45.58
N GLU A 515 5.25 -10.17 -44.48
CA GLU A 515 3.89 -10.72 -44.53
C GLU A 515 2.78 -9.65 -44.36
N CYS A 516 3.13 -8.41 -44.01
CA CYS A 516 2.21 -7.32 -43.63
C CYS A 516 1.19 -7.71 -42.54
N ARG A 517 1.52 -8.71 -41.71
CA ARG A 517 0.64 -9.24 -40.66
C ARG A 517 1.44 -9.84 -39.51
N MET A 518 0.79 -10.02 -38.37
CA MET A 518 1.32 -10.62 -37.15
C MET A 518 0.26 -11.56 -36.54
N GLY A 519 0.70 -12.67 -35.95
CA GLY A 519 -0.19 -13.67 -35.34
C GLY A 519 -0.58 -14.82 -36.29
N PRO A 520 -1.69 -15.54 -36.02
CA PRO A 520 -2.72 -15.22 -35.05
C PRO A 520 -2.26 -15.31 -33.59
N PHE A 521 -2.77 -14.40 -32.77
CA PHE A 521 -2.52 -14.35 -31.33
C PHE A 521 -3.79 -14.72 -30.54
N PRO A 522 -3.68 -15.29 -29.32
CA PRO A 522 -4.84 -15.63 -28.51
C PRO A 522 -5.62 -14.38 -28.07
N LEU A 523 -6.90 -14.30 -28.43
CA LEU A 523 -7.80 -13.25 -27.98
C LEU A 523 -8.24 -13.51 -26.53
N LEU A 524 -7.56 -12.90 -25.55
CA LEU A 524 -7.91 -12.98 -24.12
C LEU A 524 -9.41 -12.78 -23.87
N LYS A 525 -9.97 -13.49 -22.89
CA LYS A 525 -11.39 -13.34 -22.55
C LYS A 525 -11.60 -12.01 -21.83
N VAL A 526 -12.82 -11.48 -21.91
CA VAL A 526 -13.19 -10.25 -21.19
C VAL A 526 -13.10 -10.42 -19.66
N ALA A 527 -13.23 -11.65 -19.16
CA ALA A 527 -13.02 -11.98 -17.74
C ALA A 527 -11.54 -11.95 -17.32
N ASP A 528 -10.61 -12.19 -18.24
CA ASP A 528 -9.16 -12.24 -17.99
C ASP A 528 -8.53 -10.83 -18.06
N PHE A 529 -9.33 -9.79 -18.30
CA PHE A 529 -8.89 -8.41 -18.37
C PHE A 529 -8.66 -7.84 -16.97
N LEU A 530 -7.39 -7.76 -16.55
CA LEU A 530 -6.95 -6.91 -15.45
C LEU A 530 -7.51 -5.50 -15.66
N GLY A 531 -8.44 -5.06 -14.82
CA GLY A 531 -9.17 -3.79 -14.96
C GLY A 531 -10.27 -3.80 -16.03
N TYR A 532 -11.50 -3.44 -15.63
CA TYR A 532 -12.76 -3.68 -16.34
C TYR A 532 -13.01 -2.82 -17.60
N GLU A 533 -12.19 -2.93 -18.66
CA GLU A 533 -12.42 -2.25 -19.96
C GLU A 533 -12.34 -3.22 -21.14
N ASN A 534 -13.39 -3.25 -21.97
CA ASN A 534 -13.70 -4.29 -22.98
C ASN A 534 -12.79 -4.32 -24.23
N SER A 535 -11.58 -3.75 -24.19
CA SER A 535 -10.66 -3.68 -25.33
C SER A 535 -9.18 -3.90 -24.96
N ARG A 536 -8.92 -4.66 -23.90
CA ARG A 536 -7.55 -5.01 -23.47
C ARG A 536 -7.01 -6.22 -24.23
N LYS A 537 -5.71 -6.45 -24.09
CA LYS A 537 -4.89 -7.26 -25.01
C LYS A 537 -3.94 -8.20 -24.28
N GLY A 538 -3.43 -7.76 -23.12
CA GLY A 538 -2.59 -8.56 -22.23
C GLY A 538 -1.16 -8.70 -22.70
N VAL A 539 -0.30 -9.07 -21.74
CA VAL A 539 1.14 -9.26 -21.95
C VAL A 539 1.43 -10.29 -23.07
N PRO A 540 0.74 -11.44 -23.19
CA PRO A 540 1.03 -12.43 -24.24
C PRO A 540 0.86 -11.94 -25.68
N LEU A 541 -0.03 -10.98 -25.94
CA LEU A 541 -0.09 -10.34 -27.25
C LEU A 541 1.17 -9.50 -27.49
N HIS A 542 1.57 -8.73 -26.50
CA HIS A 542 2.68 -7.78 -26.61
C HIS A 542 4.03 -8.51 -26.73
N GLU A 543 4.17 -9.65 -26.04
CA GLU A 543 5.27 -10.62 -26.25
C GLU A 543 5.28 -11.12 -27.69
N GLY A 544 4.15 -11.63 -28.20
CA GLY A 544 4.04 -12.12 -29.57
C GLY A 544 4.24 -11.06 -30.67
N ILE A 545 3.93 -9.79 -30.39
CA ILE A 545 4.25 -8.66 -31.28
C ILE A 545 5.77 -8.41 -31.32
N LEU A 546 6.43 -8.40 -30.16
CA LEU A 546 7.89 -8.28 -30.09
C LEU A 546 8.57 -9.45 -30.83
N ASP A 547 8.12 -10.68 -30.60
CA ASP A 547 8.63 -11.87 -31.31
C ASP A 547 8.43 -11.77 -32.81
N ALA A 548 7.25 -11.38 -33.29
CA ALA A 548 6.99 -11.23 -34.72
C ALA A 548 7.90 -10.17 -35.38
N PHE A 549 8.25 -9.09 -34.67
CA PHE A 549 9.20 -8.09 -35.15
C PHE A 549 10.65 -8.60 -35.16
N MET A 550 11.04 -9.42 -34.19
CA MET A 550 12.37 -10.04 -34.12
C MET A 550 12.54 -11.19 -35.13
N ASP A 551 11.46 -11.88 -35.50
CA ASP A 551 11.44 -12.96 -36.49
C ASP A 551 11.94 -12.46 -37.86
N GLY A 552 12.93 -13.17 -38.42
CA GLY A 552 13.62 -12.81 -39.66
C GLY A 552 14.77 -11.80 -39.54
N MET A 553 14.92 -11.06 -38.43
CA MET A 553 15.90 -9.96 -38.33
C MET A 553 17.37 -10.39 -38.25
N GLY A 554 17.66 -11.61 -37.77
CA GLY A 554 19.02 -12.17 -37.79
C GLY A 554 20.07 -11.43 -36.96
N PHE A 555 19.68 -10.85 -35.82
CA PHE A 555 20.57 -10.06 -34.95
C PHE A 555 21.87 -10.80 -34.59
N GLY A 556 23.00 -10.11 -34.75
CA GLY A 556 24.30 -10.60 -34.26
C GLY A 556 24.46 -10.44 -32.74
N GLU A 557 25.44 -11.14 -32.15
CA GLU A 557 25.73 -11.10 -30.70
C GLU A 557 26.03 -9.69 -30.15
N THR A 558 26.44 -8.76 -31.02
CA THR A 558 26.76 -7.37 -30.68
C THR A 558 25.64 -6.38 -31.03
N ASP A 559 24.65 -6.80 -31.82
CA ASP A 559 23.51 -5.94 -32.18
C ASP A 559 22.66 -5.59 -30.95
N ARG A 560 21.87 -4.52 -31.05
CA ARG A 560 21.08 -3.98 -29.93
C ARG A 560 19.68 -3.60 -30.40
N LEU A 561 18.65 -4.06 -29.70
CA LEU A 561 17.26 -3.72 -29.96
C LEU A 561 16.71 -2.85 -28.83
N VAL A 562 16.53 -1.55 -29.08
CA VAL A 562 15.88 -0.68 -28.08
C VAL A 562 14.39 -0.55 -28.38
N ILE A 563 13.56 -1.07 -27.49
CA ILE A 563 12.12 -0.88 -27.48
C ILE A 563 11.82 0.48 -26.83
N VAL A 564 11.07 1.35 -27.50
CA VAL A 564 10.73 2.69 -26.98
C VAL A 564 9.22 2.88 -27.00
N ASP A 565 8.55 2.65 -25.87
CA ASP A 565 7.10 2.83 -25.73
C ASP A 565 6.76 4.29 -25.42
N LEU A 566 6.28 4.99 -26.44
CA LEU A 566 5.98 6.43 -26.42
C LEU A 566 4.55 6.72 -25.98
N CYS A 567 3.66 5.74 -26.08
CA CYS A 567 2.26 5.82 -25.67
C CYS A 567 1.85 4.49 -25.03
N PRO A 568 2.39 4.17 -23.84
CA PRO A 568 2.03 2.95 -23.14
C PRO A 568 0.54 2.94 -22.81
N ASN A 569 -0.10 1.82 -23.13
CA ASN A 569 -1.46 1.56 -22.71
C ASN A 569 -1.58 1.52 -21.18
N ARG A 570 -2.80 1.50 -20.65
CA ARG A 570 -3.09 1.74 -19.21
C ARG A 570 -2.42 0.76 -18.24
N GLN A 571 -1.78 -0.32 -18.71
CA GLN A 571 -1.06 -1.29 -17.88
C GLN A 571 0.40 -1.49 -18.31
N ALA A 572 0.88 -0.64 -19.22
CA ALA A 572 2.17 -0.74 -19.93
C ALA A 572 2.50 -2.19 -20.35
N GLU A 573 1.58 -2.83 -21.09
CA GLU A 573 1.68 -4.25 -21.44
C GLU A 573 2.96 -4.58 -22.25
N PHE A 574 3.49 -3.63 -23.04
CA PHE A 574 4.81 -3.75 -23.68
C PHE A 574 6.00 -3.71 -22.69
N ALA A 575 5.94 -2.93 -21.61
CA ALA A 575 6.98 -2.93 -20.58
C ALA A 575 7.06 -4.29 -19.88
N ARG A 576 5.89 -4.84 -19.54
CA ARG A 576 5.74 -6.18 -18.95
C ARG A 576 6.26 -7.27 -19.90
N ALA A 577 5.94 -7.18 -21.20
CA ALA A 577 6.42 -8.10 -22.22
C ALA A 577 7.94 -8.03 -22.43
N ALA A 578 8.50 -6.82 -22.48
CA ALA A 578 9.93 -6.62 -22.65
C ALA A 578 10.73 -7.13 -21.44
N VAL A 579 10.27 -6.84 -20.21
CA VAL A 579 10.91 -7.33 -18.98
C VAL A 579 10.80 -8.86 -18.86
N ASN A 580 9.64 -9.45 -19.18
CA ASN A 580 9.49 -10.91 -19.24
C ASN A 580 10.55 -11.53 -20.19
N LYS A 581 10.71 -11.02 -21.41
CA LYS A 581 11.69 -11.54 -22.39
C LYS A 581 13.16 -11.28 -22.01
N MET A 582 13.46 -10.18 -21.33
CA MET A 582 14.80 -9.94 -20.78
C MET A 582 15.11 -10.88 -19.60
N ILE A 583 14.09 -11.31 -18.84
CA ILE A 583 14.19 -12.33 -17.79
C ILE A 583 14.36 -13.74 -18.39
N GLU A 584 13.55 -14.11 -19.39
CA GLU A 584 13.64 -15.40 -20.13
C GLU A 584 15.03 -15.65 -20.75
N THR A 585 15.76 -14.58 -21.06
CA THR A 585 17.10 -14.62 -21.65
C THR A 585 18.22 -14.37 -20.65
N GLU A 586 17.93 -14.34 -19.35
CA GLU A 586 18.89 -14.08 -18.26
C GLU A 586 19.67 -12.75 -18.43
N GLY A 587 19.06 -11.73 -19.03
CA GLY A 587 19.71 -10.46 -19.40
C GLY A 587 20.65 -10.54 -20.62
N LYS A 588 20.86 -11.73 -21.20
CA LYS A 588 21.76 -11.92 -22.37
C LYS A 588 21.15 -11.43 -23.68
N SER A 589 19.88 -11.01 -23.68
CA SER A 589 19.26 -10.41 -24.86
C SER A 589 19.91 -9.07 -25.24
N CYS A 590 20.04 -8.86 -26.55
CA CYS A 590 20.32 -7.59 -27.18
C CYS A 590 19.25 -6.51 -26.88
N MET A 591 18.10 -6.89 -26.31
CA MET A 591 16.99 -6.00 -26.05
C MET A 591 17.22 -5.07 -24.86
N ARG A 592 16.71 -3.85 -24.97
CA ARG A 592 16.62 -2.83 -23.91
C ARG A 592 15.26 -2.14 -24.01
N TYR A 593 14.69 -1.69 -22.89
CA TYR A 593 13.39 -1.03 -22.86
C TYR A 593 13.47 0.42 -22.36
N VAL A 594 12.70 1.30 -23.00
CA VAL A 594 12.43 2.68 -22.59
C VAL A 594 10.92 2.90 -22.63
N GLY A 595 10.32 3.40 -21.56
CA GLY A 595 8.87 3.67 -21.50
C GLY A 595 8.56 5.05 -20.93
N LEU A 596 7.61 5.76 -21.57
CA LEU A 596 7.08 7.04 -21.09
C LEU A 596 5.84 6.82 -20.20
N PHE A 597 6.10 6.49 -18.94
CA PHE A 597 5.08 6.12 -17.97
C PHE A 597 4.28 7.34 -17.53
N ARG A 598 2.97 7.18 -17.39
CA ARG A 598 2.07 8.21 -16.85
C ARG A 598 2.01 8.10 -15.33
N PRO A 599 1.57 9.13 -14.58
CA PRO A 599 1.38 9.03 -13.14
C PRO A 599 0.54 7.82 -12.70
N GLU A 600 -0.45 7.41 -13.50
CA GLU A 600 -1.27 6.21 -13.27
C GLU A 600 -0.57 4.85 -13.55
N HIS A 601 0.73 4.85 -13.88
CA HIS A 601 1.54 3.64 -14.12
C HIS A 601 2.62 3.42 -13.03
N ALA A 602 2.58 4.17 -11.92
CA ALA A 602 3.54 4.03 -10.82
C ALA A 602 3.49 2.63 -10.16
N ASP A 603 2.30 2.02 -10.13
CA ASP A 603 2.05 0.63 -9.75
C ASP A 603 2.76 -0.37 -10.70
N VAL A 604 2.70 -0.11 -12.01
CA VAL A 604 3.38 -0.96 -13.01
C VAL A 604 4.90 -0.89 -12.84
N LYS A 605 5.48 0.27 -12.49
CA LYS A 605 6.92 0.34 -12.21
C LYS A 605 7.31 -0.56 -11.02
N ALA A 606 6.50 -0.58 -9.95
CA ALA A 606 6.71 -1.46 -8.80
C ALA A 606 6.53 -2.95 -9.14
N ASP A 607 5.55 -3.30 -9.98
CA ASP A 607 5.36 -4.66 -10.52
C ASP A 607 6.60 -5.16 -11.29
N LEU A 608 7.15 -4.32 -12.17
CA LEU A 608 8.38 -4.67 -12.90
C LEU A 608 9.56 -4.88 -11.93
N SER A 609 9.76 -3.99 -10.96
CA SER A 609 10.77 -4.17 -9.92
C SER A 609 10.59 -5.48 -9.12
N GLY A 610 9.36 -5.80 -8.72
CA GLY A 610 9.03 -7.03 -8.00
C GLY A 610 9.29 -8.31 -8.83
N LYS A 611 8.99 -8.28 -10.13
CA LYS A 611 9.32 -9.37 -11.06
C LYS A 611 10.82 -9.58 -11.20
N ILE A 612 11.59 -8.51 -11.36
CA ILE A 612 13.06 -8.57 -11.47
C ILE A 612 13.65 -9.10 -10.16
N TYR A 613 13.12 -8.68 -9.00
CA TYR A 613 13.50 -9.21 -7.69
C TYR A 613 13.20 -10.72 -7.58
N SER A 614 11.99 -11.15 -7.93
CA SER A 614 11.56 -12.56 -7.85
C SER A 614 12.39 -13.48 -8.76
N TRP A 615 12.75 -13.01 -9.95
CA TRP A 615 13.69 -13.70 -10.84
C TRP A 615 15.10 -13.77 -10.22
N TRP A 616 15.64 -12.65 -9.76
CA TRP A 616 16.96 -12.59 -9.11
C TRP A 616 17.03 -13.53 -7.90
N ASP A 617 16.05 -13.46 -7.00
CA ASP A 617 15.92 -14.28 -5.79
C ASP A 617 15.87 -15.79 -6.07
N SER A 618 15.46 -16.16 -7.29
CA SER A 618 15.40 -17.54 -7.79
C SER A 618 16.61 -17.93 -8.65
N SER A 619 17.50 -16.97 -8.96
CA SER A 619 18.70 -17.16 -9.78
C SER A 619 19.90 -17.62 -8.95
N SER A 620 20.92 -18.17 -9.61
CA SER A 620 22.22 -18.48 -8.99
C SER A 620 23.06 -17.25 -8.64
N ALA A 621 22.62 -16.04 -9.00
CA ALA A 621 23.28 -14.78 -8.66
C ALA A 621 22.81 -14.19 -7.31
N ALA A 622 21.70 -14.68 -6.75
CA ALA A 622 21.29 -14.30 -5.40
C ALA A 622 22.04 -15.12 -4.33
N PRO A 623 22.34 -14.53 -3.15
CA PRO A 623 22.73 -15.30 -1.98
C PRO A 623 21.67 -16.35 -1.63
N ALA A 624 22.07 -17.45 -0.98
CA ALA A 624 21.16 -18.51 -0.55
C ALA A 624 19.97 -17.96 0.27
N LYS A 625 18.76 -18.53 0.09
CA LYS A 625 17.54 -18.07 0.79
C LYS A 625 17.59 -18.24 2.32
N ARG A 626 18.56 -18.99 2.85
CA ARG A 626 18.86 -19.14 4.27
C ARG A 626 20.37 -19.06 4.47
N ARG A 627 20.81 -18.42 5.56
CA ARG A 627 22.20 -18.52 6.02
C ARG A 627 22.48 -20.01 6.27
N THR A 628 23.59 -20.54 5.76
CA THR A 628 24.07 -21.86 6.18
C THR A 628 24.25 -21.82 7.70
N ARG A 629 23.47 -22.60 8.44
CA ARG A 629 23.66 -22.71 9.88
C ARG A 629 24.95 -23.45 10.15
N ASP A 630 25.73 -22.91 11.06
CA ASP A 630 26.83 -23.63 11.70
C ASP A 630 26.16 -24.73 12.58
N ASP A 631 26.46 -26.02 12.35
CA ASP A 631 25.63 -27.19 12.76
C ASP A 631 25.52 -27.45 14.28
N VAL A 632 24.92 -26.51 15.03
CA VAL A 632 24.78 -26.54 16.50
C VAL A 632 23.34 -26.19 16.90
N ASP A 633 22.38 -27.01 16.49
CA ASP A 633 20.93 -26.79 16.69
C ASP A 633 20.50 -27.24 18.11
N LEU A 634 20.57 -26.31 19.08
CA LEU A 634 20.43 -26.59 20.52
C LEU A 634 18.99 -26.57 21.07
N ASP A 635 18.00 -26.21 20.26
CA ASP A 635 16.78 -25.60 20.80
C ASP A 635 15.53 -26.50 20.83
N ALA A 636 15.46 -27.54 20.00
CA ALA A 636 14.24 -28.33 19.77
C ALA A 636 13.84 -29.31 20.89
N VAL A 637 14.69 -29.56 21.90
CA VAL A 637 14.39 -30.51 22.99
C VAL A 637 13.82 -29.80 24.20
N ALA A 638 12.52 -29.98 24.46
CA ALA A 638 11.91 -29.59 25.74
C ALA A 638 12.56 -30.38 26.89
N VAL A 639 13.05 -29.69 27.92
CA VAL A 639 13.64 -30.33 29.09
C VAL A 639 12.53 -30.63 30.12
N PRO A 640 12.28 -31.91 30.45
CA PRO A 640 11.29 -32.28 31.46
C PRO A 640 11.89 -32.10 32.87
N LEU A 641 11.78 -30.89 33.40
CA LEU A 641 12.06 -30.61 34.81
C LEU A 641 10.95 -31.21 35.69
N GLN A 642 11.32 -31.73 36.86
CA GLN A 642 10.44 -32.54 37.71
C GLN A 642 10.11 -31.90 39.06
N ILE A 643 10.97 -31.01 39.56
CA ILE A 643 10.74 -30.19 40.77
C ILE A 643 11.05 -28.71 40.53
N LEU A 644 12.10 -28.37 39.77
CA LEU A 644 12.44 -26.97 39.48
C LEU A 644 11.51 -26.40 38.41
N SER A 645 11.02 -25.19 38.63
CA SER A 645 10.10 -24.50 37.70
C SER A 645 10.85 -23.60 36.74
N LEU A 646 10.30 -23.39 35.53
CA LEU A 646 10.72 -22.31 34.63
C LEU A 646 9.69 -21.19 34.69
N GLN A 647 10.11 -19.98 35.07
CA GLN A 647 9.29 -18.78 34.93
C GLN A 647 9.78 -18.01 33.70
N GLY A 648 9.04 -18.15 32.60
CA GLY A 648 9.55 -17.81 31.27
C GLY A 648 10.72 -18.71 30.89
N SER A 649 11.86 -18.12 30.51
CA SER A 649 13.09 -18.84 30.15
C SER A 649 14.09 -19.03 31.30
N LYS A 650 13.74 -18.63 32.53
CA LYS A 650 14.65 -18.69 33.69
C LYS A 650 14.18 -19.74 34.70
N PRO A 651 15.08 -20.57 35.26
CA PRO A 651 14.72 -21.47 36.34
C PRO A 651 14.43 -20.67 37.62
N VAL A 652 13.48 -21.14 38.42
CA VAL A 652 13.07 -20.56 39.70
C VAL A 652 12.92 -21.66 40.74
N TRP A 653 13.51 -21.43 41.91
CA TRP A 653 13.35 -22.27 43.10
C TRP A 653 11.91 -22.14 43.66
N PRO A 654 11.12 -23.23 43.73
CA PRO A 654 9.78 -23.16 44.30
C PRO A 654 9.84 -22.89 45.81
N SER A 655 9.12 -21.87 46.29
CA SER A 655 9.00 -21.58 47.73
C SER A 655 8.40 -22.75 48.53
N SER A 656 7.57 -23.58 47.90
CA SER A 656 7.03 -24.82 48.48
C SER A 656 8.09 -25.87 48.84
N LEU A 657 9.34 -25.73 48.38
CA LEU A 657 10.48 -26.50 48.88
C LEU A 657 11.05 -25.92 50.19
N GLU A 658 11.06 -24.60 50.35
CA GLU A 658 11.68 -23.93 51.52
C GLU A 658 10.95 -24.35 52.81
N ASP A 659 9.61 -24.36 52.80
CA ASP A 659 8.76 -24.77 53.94
C ASP A 659 8.54 -26.29 54.09
N LYS A 660 9.18 -27.14 53.26
CA LYS A 660 8.91 -28.59 53.17
C LYS A 660 9.26 -29.37 54.45
N PHE A 661 10.31 -28.95 55.15
CA PHE A 661 10.82 -29.62 56.36
C PHE A 661 10.83 -28.63 57.52
N PRO A 662 10.54 -29.05 58.77
CA PRO A 662 10.50 -28.12 59.89
C PRO A 662 11.84 -27.41 60.11
N ALA A 663 11.80 -26.12 60.44
CA ALA A 663 13.00 -25.35 60.70
C ALA A 663 13.84 -25.99 61.83
N GLY A 664 15.09 -26.32 61.51
CA GLY A 664 16.04 -26.93 62.45
C GLY A 664 16.25 -28.45 62.29
N THR A 665 15.50 -29.15 61.43
CA THR A 665 15.81 -30.56 61.12
C THR A 665 16.97 -30.67 60.10
N PRO A 666 17.73 -31.78 60.07
CA PRO A 666 18.82 -31.95 59.11
C PRO A 666 18.34 -31.97 57.64
N GLU A 667 17.09 -32.38 57.39
CA GLU A 667 16.45 -32.33 56.07
C GLU A 667 16.30 -30.88 55.58
N HIS A 668 15.81 -29.98 56.44
CA HIS A 668 15.70 -28.55 56.16
C HIS A 668 17.08 -27.91 55.92
N ALA A 669 18.08 -28.27 56.75
CA ALA A 669 19.45 -27.79 56.58
C ALA A 669 20.05 -28.22 55.22
N LYS A 670 19.84 -29.47 54.79
CA LYS A 670 20.30 -29.94 53.48
C LYS A 670 19.57 -29.24 52.33
N LEU A 671 18.27 -29.01 52.46
CA LEU A 671 17.48 -28.34 51.42
C LEU A 671 17.86 -26.86 51.27
N LEU A 672 18.19 -26.16 52.35
CA LEU A 672 18.75 -24.80 52.29
C LEU A 672 20.10 -24.75 51.58
N LEU A 673 20.96 -25.77 51.71
CA LEU A 673 22.21 -25.86 50.94
C LEU A 673 21.94 -26.01 49.44
N LEU A 674 20.99 -26.88 49.05
CA LEU A 674 20.58 -27.01 47.64
C LEU A 674 19.99 -25.71 47.07
N ASN A 675 19.23 -24.95 47.87
CA ASN A 675 18.73 -23.62 47.50
C ASN A 675 19.89 -22.61 47.33
N GLN A 676 20.88 -22.61 48.23
CA GLN A 676 22.07 -21.76 48.10
C GLN A 676 22.92 -22.12 46.87
N GLU A 677 23.08 -23.41 46.55
CA GLU A 677 23.74 -23.85 45.31
C GLU A 677 22.97 -23.43 44.06
N PHE A 678 21.64 -23.64 44.05
CA PHE A 678 20.77 -23.16 42.99
C PHE A 678 20.90 -21.64 42.79
N LEU A 679 20.80 -20.84 43.85
CA LEU A 679 20.84 -19.38 43.77
C LEU A 679 22.24 -18.81 43.47
N LYS A 680 23.30 -19.59 43.71
CA LYS A 680 24.67 -19.25 43.33
C LYS A 680 24.91 -19.39 41.82
N GLU A 681 24.19 -20.32 41.18
CA GLU A 681 24.29 -20.61 39.74
C GLU A 681 23.22 -19.89 38.91
N PHE A 682 22.00 -19.82 39.45
CA PHE A 682 20.84 -19.13 38.89
C PHE A 682 20.37 -18.03 39.86
N PRO A 683 21.09 -16.90 39.96
CA PRO A 683 20.75 -15.83 40.89
C PRO A 683 19.34 -15.28 40.64
N LYS A 684 18.59 -15.13 41.74
CA LYS A 684 17.22 -14.55 41.75
C LYS A 684 17.19 -13.31 40.85
N PRO A 685 16.24 -13.20 39.89
CA PRO A 685 16.18 -12.07 38.98
C PRO A 685 16.26 -10.75 39.74
N ARG A 686 17.25 -9.92 39.43
CA ARG A 686 17.46 -8.64 40.11
C ARG A 686 16.18 -7.83 40.00
N ALA A 687 15.45 -7.69 41.11
CA ALA A 687 14.21 -6.95 41.13
C ALA A 687 14.50 -5.54 40.61
N LEU A 688 13.94 -5.19 39.45
CA LEU A 688 14.09 -3.88 38.87
C LEU A 688 13.44 -2.90 39.84
N SER A 689 14.26 -2.06 40.47
CA SER A 689 13.85 -1.13 41.52
C SER A 689 12.62 -0.35 41.04
N GLN A 690 11.48 -0.51 41.71
CA GLN A 690 10.25 0.21 41.38
C GLN A 690 10.37 1.67 41.79
N VAL A 691 11.12 2.45 41.01
CA VAL A 691 11.25 3.89 41.16
C VAL A 691 9.95 4.55 40.72
N GLY A 692 9.05 4.78 41.68
CA GLY A 692 8.04 5.84 41.58
C GLY A 692 6.84 5.60 40.68
N ARG A 693 6.11 4.49 40.85
CA ARG A 693 4.65 4.48 40.58
C ARG A 693 3.90 3.90 41.78
N GLN A 694 2.95 4.68 42.31
CA GLN A 694 2.09 4.26 43.41
C GLN A 694 1.09 3.19 42.97
N ALA A 695 0.60 2.42 43.94
CA ALA A 695 0.02 1.11 43.68
C ALA A 695 -1.38 1.13 43.06
N SER A 696 -1.59 0.19 42.16
CA SER A 696 -2.86 -0.54 42.02
C SER A 696 -2.47 -2.00 41.81
N SER A 697 -3.02 -2.90 42.63
CA SER A 697 -2.52 -4.27 42.75
C SER A 697 -2.87 -5.12 41.53
N VAL A 698 -1.86 -5.48 40.73
CA VAL A 698 -1.97 -6.49 39.66
C VAL A 698 -0.94 -7.58 39.92
N SER A 699 -1.41 -8.78 40.24
CA SER A 699 -0.59 -9.99 40.35
C SER A 699 -0.10 -10.41 38.97
N GLN A 700 1.21 -10.58 38.80
CA GLN A 700 1.82 -10.93 37.52
C GLN A 700 1.65 -12.42 37.19
N LEU A 701 0.50 -12.77 36.62
CA LEU A 701 0.30 -14.09 36.00
C LEU A 701 1.25 -14.27 34.82
N THR A 702 1.91 -15.43 34.75
CA THR A 702 2.97 -15.71 33.77
C THR A 702 2.40 -16.47 32.57
N GLN A 703 2.16 -15.77 31.46
CA GLN A 703 1.55 -16.34 30.26
C GLN A 703 2.49 -17.35 29.56
N ARG A 704 1.98 -18.56 29.26
CA ARG A 704 2.75 -19.61 28.57
C ARG A 704 2.82 -19.33 27.06
N LEU A 705 4.04 -19.30 26.50
CA LEU A 705 4.25 -19.49 25.06
C LEU A 705 4.37 -20.99 24.76
N ALA A 706 3.26 -21.60 24.38
CA ALA A 706 3.26 -22.89 23.70
C ALA A 706 3.29 -22.63 22.18
N ALA A 707 4.41 -22.94 21.53
CA ALA A 707 4.55 -22.86 20.08
C ALA A 707 4.13 -24.20 19.45
N GLU A 708 2.81 -24.46 19.42
CA GLU A 708 2.25 -25.47 18.52
C GLU A 708 2.15 -24.88 17.10
N CYS A 709 2.39 -25.69 16.07
CA CYS A 709 2.22 -25.25 14.69
C CYS A 709 0.72 -25.06 14.40
N ASP A 710 0.39 -23.96 13.72
CA ASP A 710 -0.98 -23.67 13.30
C ASP A 710 -1.44 -24.67 12.23
N TYR A 711 -2.54 -25.38 12.54
CA TYR A 711 -3.23 -26.31 11.64
C TYR A 711 -4.67 -25.85 11.33
N SER A 712 -5.01 -24.56 11.56
CA SER A 712 -6.39 -24.04 11.53
C SER A 712 -6.96 -23.72 10.13
N GLN A 713 -6.57 -24.49 9.10
CA GLN A 713 -7.39 -24.68 7.89
C GLN A 713 -6.99 -25.94 7.12
N ASP A 714 -7.96 -26.85 6.94
CA ASP A 714 -8.05 -27.98 5.99
C ASP A 714 -6.85 -28.94 5.78
N GLY A 715 -5.80 -28.86 6.60
CA GLY A 715 -4.83 -29.94 6.79
C GLY A 715 -3.65 -30.00 5.82
N GLU A 716 -3.42 -28.96 5.01
CA GLU A 716 -2.17 -28.78 4.25
C GLU A 716 -1.24 -27.74 4.92
N PRO A 717 0.09 -27.76 4.64
CA PRO A 717 1.04 -26.85 5.29
C PRO A 717 0.85 -25.37 4.89
N LEU A 718 1.20 -24.47 5.81
CA LEU A 718 1.21 -23.02 5.59
C LEU A 718 2.00 -22.61 4.35
N ASP A 719 1.37 -21.77 3.52
CA ASP A 719 1.97 -21.15 2.34
C ASP A 719 3.14 -20.23 2.73
N LEU A 720 4.30 -20.48 2.11
CA LEU A 720 5.55 -19.75 2.34
C LEU A 720 5.66 -18.46 1.51
N GLU A 721 4.74 -18.20 0.58
CA GLU A 721 4.69 -16.96 -0.22
C GLU A 721 3.96 -15.82 0.52
N ARG A 722 3.34 -16.10 1.68
CA ARG A 722 2.69 -15.10 2.53
C ARG A 722 3.70 -14.18 3.21
N CYS A 723 3.90 -12.98 2.65
CA CYS A 723 4.60 -11.89 3.34
C CYS A 723 3.95 -11.56 4.69
N VAL A 724 4.79 -11.37 5.72
CA VAL A 724 4.39 -10.91 7.06
C VAL A 724 5.21 -9.67 7.38
N ASP A 725 4.56 -8.55 7.65
CA ASP A 725 5.24 -7.30 7.99
C ASP A 725 6.00 -7.41 9.32
N LEU A 726 7.26 -6.99 9.32
CA LEU A 726 8.10 -6.97 10.52
C LEU A 726 7.79 -5.73 11.38
N ALA A 727 7.69 -5.95 12.69
CA ALA A 727 7.46 -4.87 13.65
C ALA A 727 8.62 -3.84 13.61
N THR A 728 8.28 -2.56 13.59
CA THR A 728 9.25 -1.45 13.61
C THR A 728 9.63 -1.09 15.05
N VAL A 729 10.93 -1.15 15.34
CA VAL A 729 11.50 -0.73 16.63
C VAL A 729 11.48 0.81 16.75
N PRO A 730 10.95 1.39 17.84
CA PRO A 730 10.95 2.84 18.04
C PRO A 730 12.35 3.43 18.29
N VAL A 731 12.45 4.75 18.14
CA VAL A 731 13.62 5.59 18.50
C VAL A 731 14.11 5.38 19.96
N ALA A 732 13.30 4.76 20.82
CA ALA A 732 13.61 4.44 22.21
C ALA A 732 14.75 3.41 22.42
N GLU A 733 15.28 2.76 21.37
CA GLU A 733 16.51 1.95 21.48
C GLU A 733 17.82 2.75 21.26
N LEU A 734 17.75 4.06 21.01
CA LEU A 734 18.93 4.93 21.06
C LEU A 734 19.45 5.04 22.50
N LYS A 735 20.77 4.87 22.69
CA LYS A 735 21.41 4.80 24.02
C LYS A 735 21.74 6.15 24.65
N GLU A 736 21.36 7.25 24.01
CA GLU A 736 21.65 8.61 24.43
C GLU A 736 20.40 9.30 24.97
N THR A 737 20.54 10.05 26.07
CA THR A 737 19.44 10.82 26.65
C THR A 737 18.99 11.94 25.72
N VAL A 738 17.70 11.94 25.34
CA VAL A 738 17.07 13.03 24.59
C VAL A 738 16.53 14.07 25.58
N LEU A 739 16.95 15.33 25.43
CA LEU A 739 16.50 16.46 26.25
C LEU A 739 15.14 17.01 25.77
N ALA A 740 14.92 17.05 24.46
CA ALA A 740 13.68 17.54 23.86
C ALA A 740 13.43 16.92 22.48
N MET A 741 12.16 16.73 22.11
CA MET A 741 11.76 16.35 20.76
C MET A 741 10.43 17.02 20.37
N VAL A 742 10.36 17.54 19.15
CA VAL A 742 9.16 18.12 18.53
C VAL A 742 8.91 17.38 17.23
N THR A 743 7.79 16.65 17.12
CA THR A 743 7.50 15.85 15.93
C THR A 743 6.77 16.67 14.85
N GLY A 744 7.22 16.49 13.61
CA GLY A 744 6.61 17.14 12.45
C GLY A 744 5.24 16.55 12.08
N ARG A 745 4.36 17.39 11.52
CA ARG A 745 3.20 16.89 10.74
C ARG A 745 3.71 16.25 9.44
N PRO A 746 2.94 15.35 8.78
CA PRO A 746 3.34 14.75 7.52
C PRO A 746 3.84 15.80 6.51
N GLY A 747 5.08 15.63 6.03
CA GLY A 747 5.76 16.60 5.14
C GLY A 747 6.55 17.72 5.83
N LYS A 748 6.65 17.74 7.17
CA LYS A 748 7.58 18.60 7.93
C LYS A 748 8.57 17.76 8.74
N PRO A 749 9.83 18.21 8.92
CA PRO A 749 10.79 17.51 9.74
C PRO A 749 10.39 17.54 11.23
N SER A 750 10.82 16.50 11.95
CA SER A 750 10.89 16.49 13.40
C SER A 750 12.23 17.09 13.84
N ILE A 751 12.27 17.66 15.06
CA ILE A 751 13.46 18.21 15.69
C ILE A 751 13.72 17.44 17.00
N MET A 752 14.95 17.05 17.26
CA MET A 752 15.38 16.34 18.47
C MET A 752 16.68 16.94 18.99
N ILE A 753 16.81 17.03 20.32
CA ILE A 753 17.99 17.57 21.02
C ILE A 753 18.51 16.51 21.99
N THR A 754 19.77 16.08 21.85
CA THR A 754 20.41 15.12 22.76
C THR A 754 21.06 15.80 23.98
N ALA A 755 21.45 15.01 24.98
CA ALA A 755 22.13 15.47 26.19
C ALA A 755 23.52 16.09 25.93
N GLU A 756 24.12 15.84 24.78
CA GLU A 756 25.35 16.49 24.31
C GLU A 756 25.06 17.77 23.49
N TYR A 757 23.84 18.30 23.61
CA TYR A 757 23.30 19.43 22.82
C TYR A 757 23.28 19.21 21.29
N GLY A 758 23.36 17.96 20.84
CA GLY A 758 23.26 17.59 19.42
C GLY A 758 21.85 17.83 18.87
N LEU A 759 21.73 18.78 17.94
CA LEU A 759 20.47 19.14 17.28
C LEU A 759 20.26 18.33 16.00
N TRP A 760 19.34 17.37 16.04
CA TRP A 760 18.94 16.53 14.91
C TRP A 760 17.65 17.07 14.29
N ILE A 761 17.66 17.33 12.99
CA ILE A 761 16.50 17.78 12.22
C ILE A 761 16.28 16.80 11.07
N GLY A 762 15.18 16.06 11.10
CA GLY A 762 14.92 15.00 10.13
C GLY A 762 13.44 14.62 10.05
N ASN A 763 12.97 14.30 8.84
CA ASN A 763 11.62 13.79 8.65
C ASN A 763 11.61 12.30 9.05
N THR A 764 11.02 11.98 10.20
CA THR A 764 11.18 10.69 10.93
C THR A 764 10.51 9.46 10.28
N ARG A 765 10.42 9.45 8.95
CA ARG A 765 10.17 8.27 8.09
C ARG A 765 11.20 8.06 6.98
N ASN A 766 12.02 9.06 6.64
CA ASN A 766 13.02 8.99 5.57
C ASN A 766 14.40 9.41 6.09
N VAL A 767 15.24 8.45 6.48
CA VAL A 767 16.70 8.64 6.63
C VAL A 767 17.44 7.39 6.13
N LEU A 768 17.84 7.43 4.87
CA LEU A 768 19.10 6.88 4.38
C LEU A 768 19.61 7.81 3.27
N GLU A 769 20.93 7.81 3.08
CA GLU A 769 21.71 8.50 2.04
C GLU A 769 21.90 10.04 2.12
N GLU A 770 23.17 10.37 2.41
CA GLU A 770 24.02 11.47 1.91
C GLU A 770 23.60 12.96 2.02
N SER A 771 24.12 13.57 3.10
CA SER A 771 24.90 14.81 3.09
C SER A 771 24.83 15.74 1.87
N SER A 772 23.95 16.74 1.94
CA SER A 772 24.29 18.11 1.52
C SER A 772 23.71 19.12 2.50
N GLY A 773 24.53 20.06 2.96
CA GLY A 773 24.15 21.01 4.01
C GLY A 773 23.27 22.14 3.46
N VAL A 774 21.97 22.08 3.69
CA VAL A 774 21.03 23.15 3.30
C VAL A 774 20.98 24.24 4.38
N PRO A 775 21.36 25.49 4.09
CA PRO A 775 21.33 26.57 5.09
C PRO A 775 19.91 27.10 5.30
N TRP A 776 19.31 26.79 6.45
CA TRP A 776 18.03 27.37 6.88
C TRP A 776 18.19 28.74 7.55
N ARG A 777 17.20 29.62 7.34
CA ARG A 777 16.93 30.80 8.17
C ARG A 777 15.62 30.60 8.92
N LEU A 778 15.55 31.10 10.16
CA LEU A 778 14.28 31.21 10.90
C LEU A 778 13.32 32.15 10.14
N GLY A 779 12.08 31.71 9.94
CA GLY A 779 11.10 32.44 9.11
C GLY A 779 10.36 33.57 9.83
N SER A 780 10.22 33.48 11.15
CA SER A 780 9.70 34.56 12.02
C SER A 780 9.90 34.21 13.50
N ASP A 781 9.97 35.22 14.36
CA ASP A 781 10.19 35.09 15.81
C ASP A 781 8.96 34.57 16.59
N LYS A 782 8.00 33.95 15.89
CA LYS A 782 6.64 33.64 16.38
C LYS A 782 6.37 32.15 16.57
N GLU A 783 7.38 31.30 16.49
CA GLU A 783 7.24 29.89 16.82
C GLU A 783 7.20 29.72 18.35
N LEU A 784 6.05 29.27 18.85
CA LEU A 784 5.76 29.14 20.28
C LEU A 784 5.94 27.69 20.75
N ILE A 785 6.60 27.51 21.90
CA ILE A 785 6.86 26.23 22.56
C ILE A 785 6.29 26.28 23.98
N VAL A 786 5.69 25.19 24.44
CA VAL A 786 5.15 25.09 25.81
C VAL A 786 6.19 24.43 26.72
N VAL A 787 6.71 25.19 27.69
CA VAL A 787 7.66 24.72 28.72
C VAL A 787 7.06 24.99 30.09
N ASN A 788 7.05 23.99 30.98
CA ASN A 788 6.44 24.08 32.32
C ASN A 788 5.00 24.60 32.33
N LYS A 789 4.23 24.28 31.27
CA LYS A 789 2.86 24.77 30.97
C LYS A 789 2.74 26.26 30.59
N ALA A 790 3.84 27.01 30.54
CA ALA A 790 3.88 28.36 29.99
C ALA A 790 4.22 28.32 28.49
N THR A 791 3.62 29.20 27.69
CA THR A 791 3.88 29.27 26.23
C THR A 791 4.87 30.39 25.93
N LEU A 792 6.09 30.03 25.51
CA LEU A 792 7.19 30.94 25.25
C LEU A 792 7.57 30.93 23.75
N PRO A 793 8.01 32.05 23.16
CA PRO A 793 8.74 32.05 21.90
C PRO A 793 10.00 31.18 21.97
N LEU A 794 10.29 30.42 20.91
CA LEU A 794 11.50 29.60 20.80
C LEU A 794 12.78 30.42 21.02
N CYS A 795 12.83 31.66 20.52
CA CYS A 795 13.97 32.56 20.72
C CYS A 795 14.14 32.99 22.20
N GLU A 796 13.06 33.09 22.97
CA GLU A 796 13.09 33.42 24.39
C GLU A 796 13.54 32.22 25.23
N LEU A 797 13.07 31.01 24.89
CA LEU A 797 13.54 29.77 25.51
C LEU A 797 15.03 29.52 25.25
N LEU A 798 15.50 29.71 24.01
CA LEU A 798 16.92 29.59 23.67
C LEU A 798 17.78 30.65 24.39
N ARG A 799 17.26 31.88 24.55
CA ARG A 799 17.94 32.94 25.30
C ARG A 799 18.03 32.61 26.80
N LEU A 800 16.94 32.14 27.42
CA LEU A 800 16.93 31.70 28.82
C LEU A 800 17.99 30.61 29.04
N LYS A 801 18.05 29.60 28.17
CA LYS A 801 19.09 28.55 28.26
C LYS A 801 20.51 29.05 27.99
N ALA A 802 20.71 29.99 27.07
CA ALA A 802 22.02 30.61 26.87
C ALA A 802 22.50 31.43 28.08
N THR A 803 21.57 31.99 28.88
CA THR A 803 21.92 32.69 30.14
C THR A 803 22.07 31.72 31.31
N GLU A 804 21.25 30.67 31.43
CA GLU A 804 21.43 29.61 32.45
C GLU A 804 22.79 28.91 32.33
N GLU A 805 23.25 28.61 31.11
CA GLU A 805 24.55 27.98 30.85
C GLU A 805 25.72 29.01 30.81
N GLY A 806 25.48 30.26 31.21
CA GLY A 806 26.52 31.32 31.29
C GLY A 806 27.11 31.79 29.95
N LEU A 807 26.53 31.40 28.82
CA LEU A 807 27.01 31.73 27.47
C LEU A 807 26.76 33.20 27.10
N VAL A 808 25.71 33.82 27.67
CA VAL A 808 25.33 35.22 27.42
C VAL A 808 24.83 35.90 28.71
N ASN A 809 25.55 36.93 29.16
CA ASN A 809 25.04 37.88 30.15
C ASN A 809 24.02 38.83 29.49
N VAL A 810 22.97 39.19 30.23
CA VAL A 810 21.90 40.08 29.77
C VAL A 810 21.87 41.36 30.60
N GLU A 811 22.24 42.48 29.97
CA GLU A 811 21.64 43.77 30.29
C GLU A 811 20.47 44.00 29.32
N VAL A 812 19.40 44.66 29.79
CA VAL A 812 18.15 44.78 29.05
C VAL A 812 18.01 46.17 28.45
N GLU A 813 18.62 46.41 27.30
CA GLU A 813 18.08 47.37 26.31
C GLU A 813 18.68 47.18 24.90
N SER A 814 17.81 47.23 23.88
CA SER A 814 18.13 47.21 22.44
C SER A 814 18.75 45.92 21.84
N HIS A 815 18.31 45.56 20.62
CA HIS A 815 18.68 44.31 19.94
C HIS A 815 20.01 44.39 19.17
N VAL A 816 21.15 44.46 19.87
CA VAL A 816 22.49 44.27 19.28
C VAL A 816 23.34 43.37 20.16
N VAL A 817 23.94 42.32 19.57
CA VAL A 817 24.93 41.46 20.25
C VAL A 817 26.32 41.82 19.75
N LEU A 818 27.25 42.09 20.67
CA LEU A 818 28.68 42.27 20.37
C LEU A 818 29.50 41.17 21.05
N PRO A 819 30.55 40.63 20.39
CA PRO A 819 31.39 39.60 20.97
C PRO A 819 32.31 40.17 22.06
N LYS A 820 32.46 39.43 23.17
CA LYS A 820 33.35 39.78 24.28
C LYS A 820 34.83 39.65 23.83
N PRO A 821 35.68 40.67 23.97
CA PRO A 821 37.11 40.54 23.70
C PRO A 821 37.79 39.66 24.76
N PRO A 822 38.87 38.92 24.42
CA PRO A 822 39.56 38.05 25.36
C PRO A 822 40.39 38.88 26.36
N THR A 823 40.31 38.53 27.64
CA THR A 823 41.20 39.06 28.69
C THR A 823 41.59 37.91 29.63
N ALA A 824 42.80 37.98 30.17
CA ALA A 824 43.40 36.91 30.96
C ALA A 824 43.36 37.23 32.47
N ALA A 825 43.33 36.15 33.25
CA ALA A 825 43.90 35.99 34.60
C ALA A 825 43.61 37.02 35.72
N ALA A 826 42.99 36.46 36.78
CA ALA A 826 43.29 36.67 38.22
C ALA A 826 42.68 37.87 38.99
N ALA A 827 42.69 37.68 40.33
CA ALA A 827 42.39 38.60 41.45
C ALA A 827 40.91 38.92 41.80
N ASP A 828 40.42 38.21 42.82
CA ASP A 828 40.02 38.69 44.17
C ASP A 828 38.90 39.74 44.41
N ASP A 829 38.05 39.38 45.40
CA ASP A 829 37.40 40.16 46.46
C ASP A 829 36.19 41.13 46.28
N ALA A 830 35.37 41.12 47.35
CA ALA A 830 34.52 42.19 47.95
C ALA A 830 33.17 42.65 47.33
N GLU A 831 32.08 42.14 47.94
CA GLU A 831 31.01 42.86 48.70
C GLU A 831 30.18 44.06 48.17
N THR A 832 29.02 44.24 48.83
CA THR A 832 28.05 45.38 48.82
C THR A 832 27.19 45.60 47.55
N GLN A 833 25.85 45.78 47.60
CA GLN A 833 24.99 46.82 48.25
C GLN A 833 25.11 48.22 47.58
N LEU A 834 24.07 49.02 47.30
CA LEU A 834 22.61 49.11 47.63
C LEU A 834 21.85 49.73 46.41
N ASP A 835 20.62 49.31 46.05
CA ASP A 835 19.27 49.87 46.35
C ASP A 835 18.87 51.24 45.72
N ASP A 836 17.54 51.52 45.68
CA ASP A 836 16.81 52.75 45.29
C ASP A 836 16.83 53.18 43.79
N ASP A 837 15.76 53.63 43.12
CA ASP A 837 14.29 53.76 43.37
C ASP A 837 13.60 53.74 41.94
N GLU A 838 12.30 53.94 41.62
CA GLU A 838 11.05 54.41 42.26
C GLU A 838 9.83 53.73 41.56
N ALA A 839 8.58 54.07 41.91
CA ALA A 839 7.37 53.55 41.28
C ALA A 839 7.19 54.07 39.82
N LEU A 840 6.76 53.28 38.82
CA LEU A 840 5.55 52.48 38.67
C LEU A 840 4.26 53.32 38.47
N PHE A 841 3.96 53.63 37.20
CA PHE A 841 2.60 53.85 36.69
C PHE A 841 2.41 53.06 35.39
N GLY A 842 1.42 52.17 35.36
CA GLY A 842 1.12 51.32 34.20
C GLY A 842 -0.34 51.36 33.79
N PHE A 843 -0.63 50.90 32.57
CA PHE A 843 -1.99 50.63 32.11
C PHE A 843 -2.09 49.21 31.56
N ARG A 844 -3.06 48.45 32.10
CA ARG A 844 -3.40 47.09 31.71
C ARG A 844 -4.75 47.11 31.00
N TYR A 845 -4.88 46.31 29.94
CA TYR A 845 -6.16 45.99 29.32
C TYR A 845 -6.28 44.47 29.16
N ASP A 846 -7.23 43.86 29.88
CA ASP A 846 -7.61 42.46 29.70
C ASP A 846 -8.53 42.32 28.48
N VAL A 847 -8.48 41.17 27.79
CA VAL A 847 -9.24 40.92 26.55
C VAL A 847 -10.36 39.92 26.81
N ALA A 848 -11.61 40.31 26.51
CA ALA A 848 -12.78 39.43 26.58
C ALA A 848 -13.09 38.77 25.20
N PRO A 849 -13.45 37.48 25.15
CA PRO A 849 -13.73 36.77 23.89
C PRO A 849 -15.21 36.86 23.47
N THR A 850 -15.48 37.08 22.18
CA THR A 850 -16.81 36.90 21.56
C THR A 850 -16.71 36.29 20.15
N VAL A 851 -17.86 35.93 19.55
CA VAL A 851 -17.96 34.81 18.61
C VAL A 851 -18.60 35.20 17.25
N SER A 852 -18.18 34.50 16.19
CA SER A 852 -19.00 34.03 15.05
C SER A 852 -18.82 34.65 13.65
N CYS A 853 -19.16 33.80 12.67
CA CYS A 853 -19.72 34.09 11.34
C CYS A 853 -18.83 34.53 10.15
N LYS A 854 -18.81 33.61 9.16
CA LYS A 854 -18.96 33.85 7.70
C LYS A 854 -17.79 34.50 6.94
N THR A 855 -16.90 33.65 6.42
CA THR A 855 -16.15 33.94 5.20
C THR A 855 -17.10 34.08 3.99
N SER A 856 -16.94 35.16 3.23
CA SER A 856 -17.56 35.33 1.90
C SER A 856 -16.46 35.41 0.85
N VAL A 857 -16.56 34.61 -0.21
CA VAL A 857 -15.53 34.56 -1.26
C VAL A 857 -15.76 35.65 -2.29
N PHE A 858 -14.80 36.55 -2.46
CA PHE A 858 -14.70 37.45 -3.60
C PHE A 858 -13.45 37.12 -4.43
N LYS A 859 -13.61 37.06 -5.76
CA LYS A 859 -12.47 36.98 -6.68
C LYS A 859 -11.91 38.39 -6.92
N PRO A 860 -10.58 38.59 -6.95
CA PRO A 860 -9.99 39.81 -7.45
C PRO A 860 -10.24 39.96 -8.97
N ALA A 861 -10.19 41.19 -9.46
CA ALA A 861 -10.40 41.52 -10.87
C ALA A 861 -9.16 41.21 -11.74
N VAL A 862 -9.33 41.30 -13.06
CA VAL A 862 -8.24 41.13 -14.04
C VAL A 862 -7.34 42.36 -14.01
N LEU A 863 -6.04 42.17 -13.77
CA LEU A 863 -5.02 43.23 -13.79
C LEU A 863 -4.83 43.79 -15.21
N SER A 864 -4.40 45.05 -15.29
CA SER A 864 -4.03 45.69 -16.54
C SER A 864 -2.69 45.18 -17.09
N LYS A 865 -2.40 45.53 -18.34
CA LYS A 865 -1.20 45.07 -19.04
C LYS A 865 0.09 45.67 -18.46
N GLU A 866 0.03 46.89 -17.95
CA GLU A 866 1.16 47.62 -17.35
C GLU A 866 1.49 47.10 -15.95
N GLU A 867 0.47 46.73 -15.16
CA GLU A 867 0.65 45.99 -13.90
C GLU A 867 1.28 44.61 -14.14
N THR A 868 0.90 43.94 -15.24
CA THR A 868 1.42 42.61 -15.61
C THR A 868 2.91 42.62 -15.96
N GLU A 869 3.42 43.69 -16.59
CA GLU A 869 4.85 43.84 -16.87
C GLU A 869 5.64 44.28 -15.63
N THR A 870 5.04 45.11 -14.76
CA THR A 870 5.63 45.49 -13.46
C THR A 870 5.87 44.26 -12.57
N VAL A 871 4.91 43.32 -12.53
CA VAL A 871 5.02 42.05 -11.77
C VAL A 871 6.12 41.12 -12.29
N ARG A 872 6.58 41.27 -13.55
CA ARG A 872 7.66 40.44 -14.12
C ARG A 872 9.08 40.90 -13.79
N ALA A 873 9.24 42.08 -13.19
CA ALA A 873 10.55 42.70 -12.95
C ALA A 873 11.14 42.47 -11.54
N VAL A 874 10.43 41.80 -10.64
CA VAL A 874 10.83 41.67 -9.22
C VAL A 874 10.85 40.23 -8.73
N SER A 875 12.03 39.79 -8.33
CA SER A 875 12.32 38.67 -7.43
C SER A 875 13.73 38.93 -6.87
N LEU A 876 14.07 38.65 -5.60
CA LEU A 876 13.38 37.87 -4.59
C LEU A 876 13.71 38.41 -3.19
N ALA A 877 12.72 38.92 -2.46
CA ALA A 877 12.87 39.33 -1.05
C ALA A 877 11.51 39.26 -0.34
N ALA A 878 11.48 38.73 0.88
CA ALA A 878 10.25 38.58 1.66
C ALA A 878 10.03 39.79 2.59
N LEU A 879 8.80 40.32 2.63
CA LEU A 879 8.31 41.08 3.78
C LEU A 879 6.81 40.83 3.99
N PHE A 880 6.38 40.92 5.25
CA PHE A 880 4.98 40.86 5.65
C PHE A 880 4.26 42.16 5.26
N SER A 881 2.99 42.05 4.85
CA SER A 881 2.07 43.19 4.80
C SER A 881 1.39 43.40 6.15
N GLY A 882 1.47 44.61 6.71
CA GLY A 882 0.82 44.92 7.99
C GLY A 882 1.25 46.26 8.58
N ASN A 883 0.56 47.33 8.18
CA ASN A 883 0.47 48.68 8.76
C ASN A 883 1.53 49.11 9.80
N TYR A 884 2.38 50.06 9.43
CA TYR A 884 2.75 51.16 10.32
C TYR A 884 2.76 52.49 9.56
N ASP A 885 1.67 53.25 9.71
CA ASP A 885 1.74 54.70 9.60
C ASP A 885 2.55 55.25 10.78
N ARG A 886 3.45 56.20 10.51
CA ARG A 886 4.31 56.92 11.48
C ARG A 886 5.37 56.08 12.22
N LEU A 887 6.63 56.25 11.80
CA LEU A 887 7.80 56.15 12.69
C LEU A 887 8.53 57.50 12.72
N PRO A 888 8.99 58.00 13.88
CA PRO A 888 9.73 59.27 13.96
C PRO A 888 11.12 59.19 13.31
N ARG A 889 11.61 60.33 12.80
CA ARG A 889 13.00 60.47 12.34
C ARG A 889 13.93 60.60 13.55
N ASN A 890 14.86 59.65 13.75
CA ASN A 890 16.01 59.83 14.63
C ASN A 890 17.31 59.91 13.80
N LYS A 891 18.31 60.66 14.27
CA LYS A 891 19.45 61.17 13.47
C LYS A 891 20.77 60.40 13.64
N ILE A 892 20.73 59.16 14.16
CA ILE A 892 21.92 58.49 14.70
C ILE A 892 22.45 57.36 13.79
N ALA A 893 21.72 56.99 12.73
CA ALA A 893 22.15 55.97 11.75
C ALA A 893 22.22 56.53 10.32
N THR A 894 23.43 56.74 9.81
CA THR A 894 23.73 56.99 8.39
C THR A 894 24.46 55.79 7.81
N VAL A 895 23.81 55.05 6.92
CA VAL A 895 24.45 53.99 6.12
C VAL A 895 24.88 54.62 4.79
N ALA A 896 26.18 54.85 4.64
CA ALA A 896 26.78 55.22 3.36
C ALA A 896 26.86 53.98 2.44
N TRP A 897 26.64 54.19 1.15
CA TRP A 897 26.85 53.18 0.11
C TRP A 897 27.92 53.69 -0.85
N GLU A 898 29.07 53.02 -0.92
CA GLU A 898 29.99 53.21 -2.04
C GLU A 898 29.44 52.46 -3.27
N ALA A 899 29.13 53.21 -4.32
CA ALA A 899 28.57 52.67 -5.54
C ALA A 899 29.66 52.46 -6.61
N VAL A 900 30.08 51.20 -6.81
CA VAL A 900 30.81 50.84 -8.04
C VAL A 900 29.81 50.84 -9.20
N VAL A 901 30.01 51.77 -10.14
CA VAL A 901 29.03 52.08 -11.18
C VAL A 901 29.12 51.12 -12.36
N LEU A 902 28.01 50.44 -12.67
CA LEU A 902 27.66 50.04 -14.04
C LEU A 902 26.22 50.48 -14.36
N GLN A 903 26.10 51.64 -15.00
CA GLN A 903 24.93 52.11 -15.73
C GLN A 903 25.28 52.20 -17.24
N PRO A 904 24.31 52.41 -18.15
CA PRO A 904 23.08 51.63 -18.29
C PRO A 904 22.81 51.28 -19.77
N LEU A 905 21.90 50.33 -20.04
CA LEU A 905 21.20 50.32 -21.34
C LEU A 905 19.85 51.03 -21.18
N LYS A 906 19.77 52.25 -21.72
CA LYS A 906 18.56 53.09 -21.79
C LYS A 906 18.04 53.15 -23.22
N GLY A 907 16.72 53.24 -23.37
CA GLY A 907 16.05 53.61 -24.60
C GLY A 907 14.79 54.43 -24.31
N CYS A 908 14.40 55.30 -25.24
CA CYS A 908 13.32 56.30 -25.14
C CYS A 908 13.61 57.49 -24.17
N ARG A 909 13.23 58.74 -24.51
CA ARG A 909 12.62 59.28 -25.75
C ARG A 909 12.89 60.79 -25.91
N ALA A 910 12.90 61.23 -27.17
CA ALA A 910 12.58 62.58 -27.68
C ALA A 910 13.36 63.84 -27.19
N SER A 911 14.16 64.43 -28.08
CA SER A 911 13.86 65.77 -28.67
C SER A 911 14.80 66.16 -29.83
N SER A 912 14.28 66.91 -30.80
CA SER A 912 14.95 67.87 -31.72
C SER A 912 16.17 67.49 -32.61
N VAL A 913 15.97 67.68 -33.93
CA VAL A 913 16.89 68.36 -34.91
C VAL A 913 18.12 67.61 -35.46
N GLU A 914 18.14 67.45 -36.81
CA GLU A 914 19.27 67.45 -37.80
C GLU A 914 20.56 66.58 -37.56
N SER A 915 21.26 66.02 -38.56
CA SER A 915 21.14 65.99 -40.04
C SER A 915 22.08 64.95 -40.71
N VAL A 916 21.63 64.29 -41.79
CA VAL A 916 22.39 63.95 -43.05
C VAL A 916 23.60 62.96 -42.99
N VAL A 917 23.90 62.37 -44.17
CA VAL A 917 25.07 61.53 -44.60
C VAL A 917 24.95 59.99 -44.53
N THR A 918 25.15 59.39 -45.71
CA THR A 918 25.25 57.99 -46.17
C THR A 918 26.64 57.34 -45.86
N VAL A 919 27.14 56.16 -46.34
CA VAL A 919 26.78 55.19 -47.40
C VAL A 919 27.50 53.81 -47.20
N SER A 920 26.94 52.71 -47.72
CA SER A 920 27.60 51.38 -48.00
C SER A 920 28.19 50.58 -46.80
N GLY A 921 28.54 49.28 -46.89
CA GLY A 921 28.49 48.30 -47.99
C GLY A 921 28.80 46.85 -47.53
N THR A 922 28.74 45.87 -48.45
CA THR A 922 28.85 44.40 -48.24
C THR A 922 30.03 43.78 -49.04
N PRO A 923 30.37 42.46 -48.97
CA PRO A 923 30.36 41.47 -47.87
C PRO A 923 31.77 40.78 -47.68
N PRO A 924 31.98 39.44 -47.82
CA PRO A 924 32.11 38.44 -46.74
C PRO A 924 33.50 37.73 -46.65
N LYS A 925 33.74 36.87 -45.62
CA LYS A 925 34.28 35.47 -45.77
C LYS A 925 34.81 34.77 -44.49
N ILE A 926 34.79 33.42 -44.57
CA ILE A 926 35.75 32.42 -43.99
C ILE A 926 35.68 32.07 -42.48
N MET A 927 35.67 30.76 -42.21
CA MET A 927 35.93 30.11 -40.90
C MET A 927 37.44 29.93 -40.67
N PRO A 928 37.88 29.77 -39.41
CA PRO A 928 38.67 28.58 -39.08
C PRO A 928 38.09 27.77 -37.90
N ILE A 929 38.74 26.64 -37.57
CA ILE A 929 38.16 25.51 -36.83
C ILE A 929 39.06 25.10 -35.65
N LYS A 930 38.44 24.76 -34.50
CA LYS A 930 39.02 24.08 -33.31
C LYS A 930 40.06 24.89 -32.48
N PRO A 931 40.39 24.47 -31.24
CA PRO A 931 39.90 23.29 -30.49
C PRO A 931 39.02 23.59 -29.27
N LYS A 932 38.34 22.55 -28.76
CA LYS A 932 37.87 22.50 -27.37
C LYS A 932 38.95 21.85 -26.51
N ILE A 933 39.25 22.44 -25.36
CA ILE A 933 39.93 21.75 -24.24
C ILE A 933 38.84 21.43 -23.22
N TYR A 934 38.80 20.19 -22.74
CA TYR A 934 37.95 19.80 -21.61
C TYR A 934 38.83 19.77 -20.35
N LEU A 935 38.39 20.46 -19.30
CA LEU A 935 38.88 20.24 -17.93
C LEU A 935 37.75 19.57 -17.16
N THR A 936 37.96 18.32 -16.81
CA THR A 936 37.16 17.60 -15.80
C THR A 936 37.50 18.16 -14.43
N CYS A 937 36.50 18.54 -13.65
CA CYS A 937 36.64 18.79 -12.22
C CYS A 937 35.62 17.91 -11.50
N SER A 938 36.11 17.09 -10.57
CA SER A 938 35.31 16.17 -9.77
C SER A 938 34.99 16.79 -8.43
N VAL A 939 33.70 16.79 -8.09
CA VAL A 939 33.17 16.67 -6.73
C VAL A 939 32.09 15.61 -6.80
#